data_AF-A0A8J1ZTA5-F1
#
_entry.id   AF-A0A8J1ZTA5-F1
#
_cell.length_a   1.000
_cell.length_b   1.000
_cell.length_c   1.000
_cell.angle_alpha   90.00
_cell.angle_beta   90.00
_cell.angle_gamma   90.00
#
_symmetry.space_group_name_H-M   'P 1'
#
loop_
_entity.id
_entity.type
_entity.pdbx_description
1 polymer ?
#
loop_
_entity_poly.entity_id
_entity_poly.type
_entity_poly.pdbx_seq_one_letter_code
_entity_poly.pdbx_strand_id
1 'polypeptide(L)'
;MFLKGSVIARQLELELENTGLSEADIAKYPEWLAYEVENSLCIRQTQADVAKSLVEDTTTNKLLQLNMGEGKTAVIIPLVVAAVGSRSAAGREAKLAMVTVLQSLFLTNGRELQFQLGGVMSRRIVPFLFRRDLELSKPENWVTDLKQLLKDGGVVITTPEYRLSLENRALECGSRESSHFCTKAAASLHSIRQIFDRRTRSFLDESDEILLPSRQLMYTLGVAGAMDGAEMRHRLASLVLQISSELGPDLRDKYGSAVVEIGSSDDSPLHQQEYRVIRLLRHADEPKAYAELQRLIVEEILHRGFLKLRPEEVQAFKRLVLQSSYDKLDLRTLEEKNSRIVALTLRGLLGFDVLRCVLQKRYRVNYGIHPTRTKYELAVPFIAKDLASERNEFAHAEVLLLCTVASYFQRGLNLCQMETVFRKLGQISASEADALYASWLPKKVGTSVPDTSSTSATSVRRSAPSARTGVNLADQEHFRQVVHPSFCRNMSVIDFYLRRMVFPEQAKQFPQKLVATPWDLCRDSSLHSDWTSITQGFSGTDDTKLLNPETIQQRNPPHLKHTTGLQLINLLREENNTYVPLKLQDHAEAILQLFRKTGAVTVILDPGALVLKYSSKQFAEKMLAARTDRNYVVFFDEIHDIQVLSRSGEITRFNLSPCASDMSCAFLYLDDAHCRGSDFKLPLTARAILTLGANMCKDKLLQSSMRLRQLGRGQSLLFVASHEVNTQLKAYLAASKKNNGGSIPELAVVSAVVSWALQNTCRRIADLVTYFAAQCRSSMTKAEAYSTSKTLEDLSSACLESEVLQLERLYGQSREERPLTELARARLGAFAKNKGSSSSSAMEIFAKRIVKRIESMVPRVTRSAGGLDEEQERELQQELEQEVQVHRPPSANPVQESSISSGLECFLKPARSTRELLPLAAAFEATSMAGQVEGMFANISSSTSKKSDTKSSWTVFITSNFQKTVAVKRNADPYMKAPRWVVVDTNRCCAVLVSNFEAENCMRLLALDGPKATPDHDFDQQENGDEEKSTKGSSDVSSKKKAELSKATGKKTTAFSHEAKVQMMKILVAAKKNHEKDAAKKNKNNKTTAATASKLKSNSCSTGAASSSSKAITVAATTSSVRVSSKLCLVPFSAVVRLGQKTWIEPVPIPPSIHVFGGSVYAPIELRKQMFLYLGLAPRPQGDGLDARDWDKKFNSGKLQRDGFVLPKDRSAAMLALCPFQSTPVEMLSRLYNTGRDLGTALRASPFASVLGCALNF
;
A
#
# COMPACT_ATOMS: atom_id res chain seq x y z
N MET A 1 27.10 -22.05 -37.00
CA MET A 1 28.43 -21.65 -36.46
C MET A 1 28.96 -20.37 -37.09
N PHE A 2 28.97 -20.22 -38.42
CA PHE A 2 29.44 -19.00 -39.11
C PHE A 2 28.77 -17.68 -38.64
N LEU A 3 27.44 -17.66 -38.46
CA LEU A 3 26.72 -16.48 -37.94
C LEU A 3 27.04 -16.13 -36.48
N LYS A 4 27.41 -17.12 -35.64
CA LYS A 4 27.87 -16.85 -34.26
C LYS A 4 29.26 -16.21 -34.26
N GLY A 5 30.14 -16.61 -35.18
CA GLY A 5 31.48 -16.06 -35.32
C GLY A 5 31.49 -14.59 -35.76
N SER A 6 30.66 -14.21 -36.75
CA SER A 6 30.68 -12.83 -37.28
C SER A 6 30.10 -11.79 -36.32
N VAL A 7 29.15 -12.17 -35.45
CA VAL A 7 28.54 -11.24 -34.48
C VAL A 7 29.44 -11.03 -33.26
N ILE A 8 30.09 -12.09 -32.76
CA ILE A 8 31.07 -11.99 -31.66
C ILE A 8 32.29 -11.17 -32.11
N ALA A 9 32.78 -11.38 -33.33
CA ALA A 9 33.87 -10.60 -33.91
C ALA A 9 33.54 -9.10 -33.95
N ARG A 10 32.32 -8.73 -34.38
CA ARG A 10 31.91 -7.33 -34.44
C ARG A 10 31.72 -6.67 -33.07
N GLN A 11 31.30 -7.42 -32.06
CA GLN A 11 31.18 -6.89 -30.70
C GLN A 11 32.57 -6.68 -30.07
N LEU A 12 33.51 -7.57 -30.36
CA LEU A 12 34.91 -7.40 -30.00
C LEU A 12 35.55 -6.21 -30.73
N GLU A 13 35.27 -6.02 -32.03
CA GLU A 13 35.72 -4.84 -32.79
C GLU A 13 35.24 -3.53 -32.15
N LEU A 14 33.97 -3.45 -31.77
CA LEU A 14 33.42 -2.26 -31.09
C LEU A 14 34.04 -2.00 -29.71
N GLU A 15 34.43 -3.06 -28.98
CA GLU A 15 35.15 -2.91 -27.70
C GLU A 15 36.61 -2.52 -27.92
N LEU A 16 37.24 -3.01 -28.98
CA LEU A 16 38.62 -2.64 -29.37
C LEU A 16 38.70 -1.21 -29.93
N GLU A 17 37.65 -0.70 -30.55
CA GLU A 17 37.54 0.70 -31.00
C GLU A 17 37.36 1.68 -29.83
N ASN A 18 37.02 1.21 -28.62
CA ASN A 18 36.81 2.07 -27.46
C ASN A 18 38.14 2.45 -26.81
N THR A 19 38.59 3.68 -27.05
CA THR A 19 39.86 4.20 -26.50
C THR A 19 39.81 4.58 -25.01
N GLY A 20 38.64 4.49 -24.36
CA GLY A 20 38.46 4.87 -22.95
C GLY A 20 38.49 6.39 -22.73
N LEU A 21 38.68 6.81 -21.47
CA LEU A 21 38.85 8.22 -21.11
C LEU A 21 40.18 8.80 -21.62
N SER A 22 40.14 10.05 -22.11
CA SER A 22 41.36 10.78 -22.46
C SER A 22 42.08 11.31 -21.21
N GLU A 23 43.40 11.55 -21.29
CA GLU A 23 44.18 12.14 -20.19
C GLU A 23 43.63 13.51 -19.76
N ALA A 24 43.13 14.31 -20.73
CA ALA A 24 42.50 15.59 -20.45
C ALA A 24 41.20 15.44 -19.64
N ASP A 25 40.46 14.37 -19.85
CA ASP A 25 39.24 14.07 -19.09
C ASP A 25 39.55 13.67 -17.66
N ILE A 26 40.57 12.82 -17.47
CA ILE A 26 41.05 12.40 -16.14
C ILE A 26 41.57 13.61 -15.36
N ALA A 27 42.32 14.50 -16.01
CA ALA A 27 42.84 15.71 -15.36
C ALA A 27 41.72 16.68 -14.92
N LYS A 28 40.64 16.78 -15.71
CA LYS A 28 39.51 17.68 -15.45
C LYS A 28 38.46 17.08 -14.51
N TYR A 29 38.34 15.75 -14.49
CA TYR A 29 37.35 14.96 -13.75
C TYR A 29 38.02 13.72 -13.13
N PRO A 30 38.87 13.88 -12.10
CA PRO A 30 39.56 12.76 -11.47
C PRO A 30 38.60 11.73 -10.86
N GLU A 31 37.40 12.15 -10.45
CA GLU A 31 36.33 11.27 -10.00
C GLU A 31 35.89 10.24 -11.05
N TRP A 32 36.06 10.50 -12.35
CA TRP A 32 35.68 9.56 -13.40
C TRP A 32 36.65 8.39 -13.49
N LEU A 33 37.94 8.62 -13.24
CA LEU A 33 38.92 7.53 -13.14
C LEU A 33 38.64 6.67 -11.90
N ALA A 34 38.33 7.30 -10.76
CA ALA A 34 37.93 6.58 -9.55
C ALA A 34 36.69 5.69 -9.82
N TYR A 35 35.75 6.19 -10.63
CA TYR A 35 34.57 5.43 -11.05
C TYR A 35 34.91 4.17 -11.82
N GLU A 36 35.79 4.27 -12.83
CA GLU A 36 36.24 3.13 -13.64
C GLU A 36 36.89 2.04 -12.79
N VAL A 37 37.79 2.46 -11.89
CA VAL A 37 38.53 1.55 -11.01
C VAL A 37 37.60 0.84 -10.03
N GLU A 38 36.72 1.59 -9.37
CA GLU A 38 35.83 1.05 -8.34
C GLU A 38 34.76 0.11 -8.92
N ASN A 39 34.24 0.42 -10.11
CA ASN A 39 33.18 -0.36 -10.75
C ASN A 39 33.69 -1.37 -11.78
N SER A 40 35.02 -1.49 -11.94
CA SER A 40 35.66 -2.42 -12.88
C SER A 40 35.09 -2.32 -14.31
N LEU A 41 34.95 -1.09 -14.80
CA LEU A 41 34.39 -0.81 -16.13
C LEU A 41 35.25 0.20 -16.89
N CYS A 42 35.11 0.22 -18.21
CA CYS A 42 35.70 1.24 -19.07
C CYS A 42 34.60 2.16 -19.60
N ILE A 43 34.72 3.46 -19.33
CA ILE A 43 33.79 4.49 -19.80
C ILE A 43 34.03 4.70 -21.30
N ARG A 44 32.95 4.66 -22.08
CA ARG A 44 33.02 4.94 -23.52
C ARG A 44 33.19 6.43 -23.75
N GLN A 45 33.95 6.81 -24.77
CA GLN A 45 34.13 8.22 -25.13
C GLN A 45 32.78 8.93 -25.35
N THR A 46 31.80 8.26 -25.97
CA THR A 46 30.45 8.80 -26.16
C THR A 46 29.72 9.07 -24.84
N GLN A 47 29.88 8.22 -23.83
CA GLN A 47 29.30 8.41 -22.50
C GLN A 47 29.97 9.59 -21.79
N ALA A 48 31.30 9.70 -21.89
CA ALA A 48 32.06 10.81 -21.34
C ALA A 48 31.66 12.15 -21.99
N ASP A 49 31.55 12.22 -23.32
CA ASP A 49 31.18 13.44 -24.04
C ASP A 49 29.76 13.92 -23.69
N VAL A 50 28.83 12.98 -23.51
CA VAL A 50 27.48 13.29 -23.04
C VAL A 50 27.52 13.81 -21.60
N ALA A 51 28.29 13.18 -20.71
CA ALA A 51 28.46 13.63 -19.33
C ALA A 51 29.06 15.05 -19.29
N LYS A 52 30.11 15.34 -20.07
CA LYS A 52 30.70 16.69 -20.20
C LYS A 52 29.65 17.72 -20.59
N SER A 53 28.85 17.43 -21.62
CA SER A 53 27.81 18.34 -22.08
C SER A 53 26.81 18.70 -20.98
N LEU A 54 26.51 17.80 -20.05
CA LEU A 54 25.59 18.06 -18.95
C LEU A 54 26.26 18.83 -17.81
N VAL A 55 27.47 18.42 -17.40
CA VAL A 55 28.17 19.09 -16.30
C VAL A 55 28.52 20.53 -16.66
N GLU A 56 28.94 20.79 -17.90
CA GLU A 56 29.39 22.10 -18.38
C GLU A 56 28.24 23.08 -18.67
N ASP A 57 27.06 22.59 -19.08
CA ASP A 57 25.88 23.41 -19.30
C ASP A 57 25.24 23.82 -17.96
N THR A 58 25.56 25.02 -17.50
CA THR A 58 25.10 25.56 -16.21
C THR A 58 23.96 26.58 -16.34
N THR A 59 23.31 26.69 -17.50
CA THR A 59 22.36 27.80 -17.73
C THR A 59 21.02 27.34 -18.27
N THR A 60 20.92 26.16 -18.88
CA THR A 60 19.66 25.75 -19.54
C THR A 60 19.12 24.42 -19.05
N ASN A 61 17.81 24.38 -18.84
CA ASN A 61 17.07 23.14 -18.64
C ASN A 61 17.06 22.33 -19.94
N LYS A 62 17.64 21.14 -19.92
CA LYS A 62 17.97 20.38 -21.14
C LYS A 62 17.74 18.88 -20.99
N LEU A 63 17.05 18.28 -21.96
CA LEU A 63 16.93 16.84 -22.07
C LEU A 63 17.79 16.31 -23.22
N LEU A 64 18.34 15.11 -23.04
CA LEU A 64 19.06 14.36 -24.05
C LEU A 64 18.35 13.04 -24.35
N GLN A 65 18.25 12.68 -25.63
CA GLN A 65 17.83 11.35 -26.03
C GLN A 65 19.05 10.43 -26.07
N LEU A 66 18.97 9.31 -25.36
CA LEU A 66 19.93 8.22 -25.50
C LEU A 66 19.19 6.91 -25.70
N ASN A 67 19.75 6.08 -26.57
CA ASN A 67 19.27 4.73 -26.80
C ASN A 67 19.19 3.95 -25.48
N MET A 68 18.20 3.06 -25.39
CA MET A 68 18.08 2.20 -24.23
C MET A 68 19.25 1.22 -24.19
N GLY A 69 19.94 1.12 -23.04
CA GLY A 69 21.11 0.25 -22.87
C GLY A 69 22.46 0.92 -23.11
N GLU A 70 22.51 2.23 -23.40
CA GLU A 70 23.76 3.01 -23.53
C GLU A 70 24.42 3.37 -22.18
N GLY A 71 23.92 2.85 -21.05
CA GLY A 71 24.47 3.16 -19.73
C GLY A 71 24.03 4.53 -19.16
N LYS A 72 22.82 5.00 -19.49
CA LYS A 72 22.23 6.25 -18.93
C LYS A 72 22.32 6.32 -17.40
N THR A 73 21.61 5.40 -16.76
CA THR A 73 21.49 5.32 -15.29
C THR A 73 22.72 4.69 -14.67
N ALA A 74 23.30 3.70 -15.36
CA ALA A 74 24.38 2.88 -14.84
C ALA A 74 25.77 3.53 -14.97
N VAL A 75 25.96 4.55 -15.80
CA VAL A 75 27.27 5.20 -16.03
C VAL A 75 27.12 6.72 -16.06
N ILE A 76 26.31 7.27 -16.95
CA ILE A 76 26.32 8.72 -17.22
C ILE A 76 25.80 9.55 -16.03
N ILE A 77 24.66 9.17 -15.43
CA ILE A 77 24.13 9.85 -14.23
C ILE A 77 25.18 9.87 -13.09
N PRO A 78 25.79 8.72 -12.70
CA PRO A 78 26.86 8.67 -11.70
C PRO A 78 28.01 9.64 -12.00
N LEU A 79 28.53 9.67 -13.23
CA LEU A 79 29.63 10.54 -13.64
C LEU A 79 29.28 12.04 -13.49
N VAL A 80 28.07 12.41 -13.91
CA VAL A 80 27.59 13.80 -13.82
C VAL A 80 27.39 14.21 -12.37
N VAL A 81 26.76 13.36 -11.57
CA VAL A 81 26.48 13.61 -10.15
C VAL A 81 27.78 13.74 -9.34
N ALA A 82 28.76 12.86 -9.59
CA ALA A 82 30.07 12.92 -8.96
C ALA A 82 30.78 14.26 -9.27
N ALA A 83 30.77 14.68 -10.54
CA ALA A 83 31.40 15.93 -10.97
C ALA A 83 30.71 17.19 -10.43
N VAL A 84 29.38 17.18 -10.31
CA VAL A 84 28.61 18.29 -9.73
C VAL A 84 28.94 18.46 -8.24
N GLY A 85 29.06 17.35 -7.50
CA GLY A 85 29.42 17.37 -6.08
C GLY A 85 30.88 17.75 -5.78
N SER A 86 31.81 17.53 -6.73
CA SER A 86 33.24 17.87 -6.57
C SER A 86 33.57 19.33 -6.89
N ARG A 87 32.80 19.98 -7.78
CA ARG A 87 33.15 21.28 -8.39
C ARG A 87 32.96 22.53 -7.51
N SER A 88 32.70 22.38 -6.22
CA SER A 88 32.69 23.50 -5.26
C SER A 88 34.06 24.17 -5.06
N ALA A 89 35.15 23.61 -5.61
CA ALA A 89 36.52 24.07 -5.37
C ALA A 89 37.01 25.29 -6.20
N ALA A 90 36.18 25.90 -7.06
CA ALA A 90 36.64 26.95 -8.00
C ALA A 90 35.82 28.25 -7.97
N GLY A 91 35.52 28.79 -6.78
CA GLY A 91 34.85 30.10 -6.64
C GLY A 91 33.40 30.17 -7.12
N ARG A 92 32.80 29.02 -7.48
CA ARG A 92 31.37 28.90 -7.81
C ARG A 92 30.58 28.40 -6.61
N GLU A 93 29.35 28.89 -6.50
CA GLU A 93 28.42 28.47 -5.47
C GLU A 93 28.16 26.95 -5.50
N ALA A 94 28.23 26.29 -4.33
CA ALA A 94 27.91 24.87 -4.18
C ALA A 94 26.49 24.56 -4.65
N LYS A 95 26.33 23.44 -5.39
CA LYS A 95 25.05 22.95 -5.90
C LYS A 95 24.81 21.51 -5.42
N LEU A 96 23.59 21.23 -5.00
CA LEU A 96 23.13 19.90 -4.59
C LEU A 96 22.75 19.10 -5.83
N ALA A 97 23.34 17.91 -5.99
CA ALA A 97 22.92 16.99 -7.05
C ALA A 97 21.65 16.24 -6.61
N MET A 98 20.62 16.24 -7.46
CA MET A 98 19.35 15.57 -7.19
C MET A 98 18.96 14.67 -8.36
N VAL A 99 18.86 13.37 -8.13
CA VAL A 99 18.42 12.39 -9.12
C VAL A 99 16.95 12.06 -8.89
N THR A 100 16.11 12.32 -9.88
CA THR A 100 14.67 11.99 -9.86
C THR A 100 14.43 10.80 -10.77
N VAL A 101 13.91 9.71 -10.20
CA VAL A 101 13.63 8.44 -10.89
C VAL A 101 12.15 8.06 -10.72
N LEU A 102 11.66 7.14 -11.55
CA LEU A 102 10.32 6.57 -11.38
C LEU A 102 10.22 5.77 -10.08
N GLN A 103 9.03 5.73 -9.47
CA GLN A 103 8.79 5.03 -8.19
C GLN A 103 9.24 3.56 -8.22
N SER A 104 8.99 2.84 -9.32
CA SER A 104 9.41 1.44 -9.50
C SER A 104 10.93 1.24 -9.55
N LEU A 105 11.68 2.28 -9.92
CA LEU A 105 13.14 2.24 -10.04
C LEU A 105 13.85 2.83 -8.81
N PHE A 106 13.10 3.44 -7.88
CA PHE A 106 13.66 4.16 -6.75
C PHE A 106 14.60 3.33 -5.88
N LEU A 107 14.18 2.12 -5.48
CA LEU A 107 15.00 1.24 -4.64
C LEU A 107 16.21 0.69 -5.38
N THR A 108 16.03 0.27 -6.64
CA THR A 108 17.09 -0.31 -7.47
C THR A 108 18.16 0.74 -7.79
N ASN A 109 17.76 1.89 -8.33
CA ASN A 109 18.70 2.97 -8.68
C ASN A 109 19.35 3.58 -7.43
N GLY A 110 18.63 3.65 -6.30
CA GLY A 110 19.19 4.14 -5.04
C GLY A 110 20.30 3.26 -4.49
N ARG A 111 20.10 1.93 -4.50
CA ARG A 111 21.12 0.96 -4.08
C ARG A 111 22.32 0.96 -5.02
N GLU A 112 22.06 1.05 -6.33
CA GLU A 112 23.12 1.12 -7.33
C GLU A 112 23.97 2.38 -7.15
N LEU A 113 23.36 3.56 -7.07
CA LEU A 113 24.09 4.81 -6.82
C LEU A 113 24.87 4.79 -5.50
N GLN A 114 24.30 4.17 -4.46
CA GLN A 114 24.98 4.01 -3.18
C GLN A 114 26.22 3.11 -3.29
N PHE A 115 26.12 2.01 -4.03
CA PHE A 115 27.25 1.11 -4.29
C PHE A 115 28.32 1.81 -5.13
N GLN A 116 27.91 2.47 -6.22
CA GLN A 116 28.82 3.05 -7.20
C GLN A 116 29.55 4.32 -6.74
N LEU A 117 28.94 5.12 -5.87
CA LEU A 117 29.49 6.42 -5.42
C LEU A 117 29.84 6.45 -3.93
N GLY A 118 29.45 5.42 -3.17
CA GLY A 118 29.57 5.41 -1.70
C GLY A 118 30.95 5.00 -1.17
N GLY A 119 31.78 4.32 -1.96
CA GLY A 119 33.11 3.87 -1.52
C GLY A 119 34.19 4.93 -1.72
N VAL A 120 35.06 4.79 -2.72
CA VAL A 120 36.25 5.65 -2.89
C VAL A 120 35.86 7.13 -3.06
N MET A 121 34.76 7.39 -3.75
CA MET A 121 34.26 8.75 -3.94
C MET A 121 33.63 9.38 -2.69
N SER A 122 33.32 8.57 -1.67
CA SER A 122 32.74 8.99 -0.38
C SER A 122 31.50 9.90 -0.52
N ARG A 123 30.66 9.66 -1.54
CA ARG A 123 29.44 10.45 -1.76
C ARG A 123 28.29 9.86 -0.97
N ARG A 124 27.72 10.65 -0.06
CA ARG A 124 26.51 10.26 0.67
C ARG A 124 25.29 10.36 -0.24
N ILE A 125 24.65 9.23 -0.52
CA ILE A 125 23.36 9.17 -1.20
C ILE A 125 22.25 9.22 -0.14
N VAL A 126 21.40 10.25 -0.19
CA VAL A 126 20.30 10.45 0.76
C VAL A 126 18.96 10.33 0.03
N PRO A 127 18.09 9.40 0.42
CA PRO A 127 16.73 9.35 -0.10
C PRO A 127 15.91 10.52 0.46
N PHE A 128 15.30 11.32 -0.42
CA PHE A 128 14.30 12.32 -0.04
C PHE A 128 12.90 11.73 -0.24
N LEU A 129 12.31 11.30 0.88
CA LEU A 129 10.97 10.72 0.97
C LEU A 129 10.05 11.75 1.60
N PHE A 130 9.04 12.22 0.87
CA PHE A 130 8.13 13.25 1.37
C PHE A 130 6.70 12.94 0.97
N ARG A 131 5.77 12.97 1.93
CA ARG A 131 4.37 12.59 1.73
C ARG A 131 3.46 13.53 2.51
N ARG A 132 2.18 13.67 2.11
CA ARG A 132 1.21 14.49 2.86
C ARG A 132 0.96 13.99 4.28
N ASP A 133 0.95 12.67 4.48
CA ASP A 133 0.72 11.99 5.76
C ASP A 133 1.94 12.02 6.70
N LEU A 134 3.05 12.64 6.29
CA LEU A 134 4.23 12.75 7.11
C LEU A 134 4.00 13.73 8.28
N GLU A 135 4.17 13.24 9.51
CA GLU A 135 4.14 14.09 10.71
C GLU A 135 5.36 15.01 10.77
N LEU A 136 5.12 16.31 10.66
CA LEU A 136 6.16 17.35 10.66
C LEU A 136 6.48 17.78 12.09
N SER A 137 7.23 16.95 12.83
CA SER A 137 7.62 17.29 14.21
C SER A 137 8.70 18.38 14.29
N LYS A 138 9.76 18.30 13.48
CA LYS A 138 10.88 19.27 13.42
C LYS A 138 11.40 19.50 11.98
N PRO A 139 10.63 20.15 11.10
CA PRO A 139 11.02 20.39 9.71
C PRO A 139 12.28 21.25 9.55
N GLU A 140 12.67 22.03 10.56
CA GLU A 140 13.91 22.79 10.62
C GLU A 140 15.17 21.91 10.59
N ASN A 141 15.09 20.67 11.09
CA ASN A 141 16.20 19.72 11.01
C ASN A 141 16.51 19.36 9.56
N TRP A 142 15.48 19.21 8.72
CA TRP A 142 15.65 18.87 7.31
C TRP A 142 16.33 20.00 6.54
N VAL A 143 16.01 21.26 6.86
CA VAL A 143 16.70 22.43 6.32
C VAL A 143 18.19 22.38 6.69
N THR A 144 18.50 22.01 7.94
CA THR A 144 19.87 21.90 8.43
C THR A 144 20.62 20.75 7.76
N ASP A 145 19.99 19.58 7.64
CA ASP A 145 20.55 18.39 7.01
C ASP A 145 20.83 18.62 5.52
N LEU A 146 19.91 19.28 4.79
CA LEU A 146 20.12 19.63 3.39
C LEU A 146 21.24 20.66 3.20
N LYS A 147 21.37 21.64 4.11
CA LYS A 147 22.49 22.59 4.10
C LYS A 147 23.82 21.89 4.38
N GLN A 148 23.83 20.88 5.24
CA GLN A 148 25.02 20.07 5.50
C GLN A 148 25.36 19.19 4.29
N LEU A 149 24.37 18.53 3.69
CA LEU A 149 24.52 17.72 2.49
C LEU A 149 25.07 18.53 1.31
N LEU A 150 24.63 19.80 1.18
CA LEU A 150 25.15 20.75 0.19
C LEU A 150 26.66 21.04 0.39
N LYS A 151 27.13 21.12 1.64
CA LYS A 151 28.56 21.34 1.95
C LYS A 151 29.40 20.07 1.70
N ASP A 152 28.84 18.92 2.03
CA ASP A 152 29.51 17.62 1.90
C ASP A 152 29.50 17.11 0.44
N GLY A 153 28.82 17.82 -0.47
CA GLY A 153 28.63 17.43 -1.86
C GLY A 153 27.90 16.08 -1.99
N GLY A 154 26.92 15.85 -1.12
CA GLY A 154 26.08 14.66 -1.18
C GLY A 154 25.03 14.72 -2.28
N VAL A 155 24.33 13.60 -2.46
CA VAL A 155 23.39 13.40 -3.55
C VAL A 155 22.02 13.08 -2.97
N VAL A 156 20.99 13.76 -3.47
CA VAL A 156 19.60 13.41 -3.15
C VAL A 156 19.05 12.49 -4.23
N ILE A 157 18.48 11.36 -3.84
CA ILE A 157 17.64 10.54 -4.72
C ILE A 157 16.17 10.69 -4.32
N THR A 158 15.28 10.88 -5.28
CA THR A 158 13.86 11.09 -5.03
C THR A 158 13.01 10.67 -6.22
N THR A 159 11.69 10.83 -6.10
CA THR A 159 10.70 10.54 -7.13
C THR A 159 9.89 11.81 -7.43
N PRO A 160 9.23 11.92 -8.60
CA PRO A 160 8.43 13.09 -8.90
C PRO A 160 7.31 13.30 -7.87
N GLU A 161 6.69 12.23 -7.38
CA GLU A 161 5.60 12.27 -6.40
C GLU A 161 6.04 12.95 -5.10
N TYR A 162 7.22 12.58 -4.55
CA TYR A 162 7.74 13.20 -3.33
C TYR A 162 8.09 14.68 -3.49
N ARG A 163 8.60 15.07 -4.67
CA ARG A 163 8.88 16.48 -4.98
C ARG A 163 7.59 17.29 -5.09
N LEU A 164 6.61 16.78 -5.84
CA LEU A 164 5.30 17.44 -5.99
C LEU A 164 4.53 17.48 -4.67
N SER A 165 4.71 16.48 -3.81
CA SER A 165 4.11 16.43 -2.46
C SER A 165 4.67 17.53 -1.56
N LEU A 166 5.98 17.79 -1.61
CA LEU A 166 6.59 18.95 -0.93
C LEU A 166 5.98 20.26 -1.42
N GLU A 167 5.77 20.40 -2.73
CA GLU A 167 5.18 21.61 -3.34
C GLU A 167 3.79 21.92 -2.77
N ASN A 168 2.88 20.95 -2.81
CA ASN A 168 1.53 21.14 -2.28
C ASN A 168 1.52 21.29 -0.75
N ARG A 169 2.36 20.52 -0.03
CA ARG A 169 2.39 20.57 1.43
C ARG A 169 2.90 21.90 1.99
N ALA A 170 3.87 22.53 1.32
CA ALA A 170 4.35 23.85 1.70
C ALA A 170 3.24 24.91 1.62
N LEU A 171 2.41 24.86 0.57
CA LEU A 171 1.25 25.74 0.38
C LEU A 171 0.09 25.36 1.32
N GLU A 172 -0.15 24.07 1.54
CA GLU A 172 -1.18 23.60 2.46
C GLU A 172 -0.96 24.09 3.89
N CYS A 173 0.27 23.97 4.42
CA CYS A 173 0.61 24.45 5.76
C CYS A 173 0.47 25.98 5.91
N GLY A 174 0.51 26.72 4.80
CA GLY A 174 0.29 28.17 4.76
C GLY A 174 -1.17 28.59 4.60
N SER A 175 -2.08 27.66 4.27
CA SER A 175 -3.51 27.94 4.05
C SER A 175 -4.34 27.74 5.33
N ARG A 176 -5.17 28.74 5.68
CA ARG A 176 -6.11 28.65 6.82
C ARG A 176 -7.24 27.64 6.63
N GLU A 177 -7.50 27.24 5.39
CA GLU A 177 -8.53 26.25 5.08
C GLU A 177 -8.05 24.81 5.31
N SER A 178 -6.75 24.62 5.56
CA SER A 178 -6.19 23.31 5.92
C SER A 178 -6.25 23.07 7.43
N SER A 179 -6.52 21.83 7.82
CA SER A 179 -6.34 21.36 9.21
C SER A 179 -4.86 21.33 9.62
N HIS A 180 -3.94 21.39 8.66
CA HIS A 180 -2.50 21.39 8.87
C HIS A 180 -1.88 22.78 8.87
N PHE A 181 -2.70 23.84 8.96
CA PHE A 181 -2.22 25.22 9.03
C PHE A 181 -1.18 25.39 10.15
N CYS A 182 0.05 25.69 9.77
CA CYS A 182 1.16 25.91 10.67
C CYS A 182 2.22 26.79 10.00
N THR A 183 2.28 28.06 10.40
CA THR A 183 3.21 29.04 9.80
C THR A 183 4.68 28.63 9.96
N LYS A 184 5.05 28.00 11.08
CA LYS A 184 6.43 27.53 11.31
C LYS A 184 6.81 26.40 10.35
N ALA A 185 5.94 25.40 10.23
CA ALA A 185 6.15 24.29 9.30
C ALA A 185 6.15 24.79 7.85
N ALA A 186 5.21 25.67 7.49
CA ALA A 186 5.16 26.32 6.17
C ALA A 186 6.48 27.04 5.85
N ALA A 187 7.02 27.84 6.78
CA ALA A 187 8.29 28.54 6.59
C ALA A 187 9.48 27.58 6.39
N SER A 188 9.56 26.50 7.17
CA SER A 188 10.63 25.51 7.00
C SER A 188 10.51 24.75 5.67
N LEU A 189 9.31 24.30 5.29
CA LEU A 189 9.09 23.62 4.00
C LEU A 189 9.37 24.55 2.82
N HIS A 190 8.97 25.81 2.92
CA HIS A 190 9.28 26.81 1.91
C HIS A 190 10.79 27.09 1.82
N SER A 191 11.51 27.01 2.95
CA SER A 191 12.98 27.11 2.97
C SER A 191 13.65 25.92 2.27
N ILE A 192 13.13 24.70 2.45
CA ILE A 192 13.59 23.50 1.70
C ILE A 192 13.37 23.72 0.21
N ARG A 193 12.17 24.17 -0.18
CA ARG A 193 11.86 24.47 -1.57
C ARG A 193 12.77 25.53 -2.16
N GLN A 194 13.09 26.60 -1.44
CA GLN A 194 14.05 27.61 -1.90
C GLN A 194 15.46 27.03 -2.14
N ILE A 195 15.89 26.05 -1.34
CA ILE A 195 17.15 25.32 -1.60
C ILE A 195 17.03 24.54 -2.92
N PHE A 196 15.89 23.89 -3.16
CA PHE A 196 15.66 23.19 -4.42
C PHE A 196 15.60 24.12 -5.63
N ASP A 197 14.89 25.24 -5.54
CA ASP A 197 14.71 26.22 -6.62
C ASP A 197 16.00 27.04 -6.92
N ARG A 198 16.93 27.18 -5.97
CA ARG A 198 18.14 28.03 -6.14
C ARG A 198 19.48 27.28 -6.14
N ARG A 199 19.59 26.20 -5.36
CA ARG A 199 20.87 25.54 -5.03
C ARG A 199 20.96 24.11 -5.56
N THR A 200 20.11 23.68 -6.47
CA THR A 200 20.06 22.28 -6.94
C THR A 200 20.34 22.16 -8.44
N ARG A 201 20.99 21.05 -8.82
CA ARG A 201 21.04 20.50 -10.18
C ARG A 201 20.28 19.19 -10.20
N SER A 202 19.15 19.18 -10.90
CA SER A 202 18.24 18.04 -10.97
C SER A 202 18.48 17.23 -12.24
N PHE A 203 18.50 15.90 -12.10
CA PHE A 203 18.67 14.94 -13.18
C PHE A 203 17.44 14.02 -13.23
N LEU A 204 16.69 14.08 -14.33
CA LEU A 204 15.51 13.26 -14.57
C LEU A 204 15.93 12.01 -15.35
N ASP A 205 15.71 10.83 -14.79
CA ASP A 205 15.81 9.57 -15.51
C ASP A 205 14.43 9.15 -16.01
N GLU A 206 14.31 8.71 -17.27
CA GLU A 206 13.01 8.46 -17.92
C GLU A 206 12.09 9.71 -17.97
N SER A 207 12.65 10.82 -18.45
CA SER A 207 11.97 12.13 -18.48
C SER A 207 10.67 12.14 -19.30
N ASP A 208 10.54 11.23 -20.29
CA ASP A 208 9.32 11.09 -21.10
C ASP A 208 8.10 10.64 -20.29
N GLU A 209 8.32 9.85 -19.23
CA GLU A 209 7.28 9.49 -18.28
C GLU A 209 7.12 10.49 -17.14
N ILE A 210 8.23 11.00 -16.59
CA ILE A 210 8.21 11.97 -15.48
C ILE A 210 7.46 13.25 -15.88
N LEU A 211 7.65 13.73 -17.11
CA LEU A 211 7.08 14.99 -17.61
C LEU A 211 5.75 14.81 -18.36
N LEU A 212 5.10 13.66 -18.22
CA LEU A 212 3.86 13.37 -18.94
C LEU A 212 2.69 14.26 -18.45
N PRO A 213 1.96 14.98 -19.33
CA PRO A 213 0.91 15.91 -18.91
C PRO A 213 -0.30 15.29 -18.22
N SER A 214 -0.48 13.96 -18.28
CA SER A 214 -1.54 13.29 -17.53
C SER A 214 -1.18 13.07 -16.05
N ARG A 215 0.08 13.24 -15.65
CA ARG A 215 0.49 13.11 -14.24
C ARG A 215 0.33 14.45 -13.55
N GLN A 216 -0.38 14.48 -12.43
CA GLN A 216 -0.40 15.61 -11.51
C GLN A 216 -0.81 15.14 -10.12
N LEU A 217 -0.33 15.85 -9.09
CA LEU A 217 -0.64 15.59 -7.69
C LEU A 217 -1.60 16.67 -7.18
N MET A 218 -2.68 16.24 -6.55
CA MET A 218 -3.74 17.11 -6.04
C MET A 218 -3.97 16.88 -4.55
N TYR A 219 -3.95 17.96 -3.78
CA TYR A 219 -4.40 17.96 -2.39
C TYR A 219 -5.76 18.60 -2.30
N THR A 220 -6.75 17.84 -1.83
CA THR A 220 -8.06 18.41 -1.52
C THR A 220 -8.03 19.17 -0.20
N LEU A 221 -8.75 20.28 -0.14
CA LEU A 221 -8.83 21.17 1.03
C LEU A 221 -10.27 21.59 1.30
N GLY A 222 -10.54 21.89 2.58
CA GLY A 222 -11.84 22.28 3.08
C GLY A 222 -12.67 21.10 3.59
N VAL A 223 -13.93 21.37 3.93
CA VAL A 223 -14.83 20.37 4.52
C VAL A 223 -15.30 19.39 3.44
N ALA A 224 -15.10 18.10 3.67
CA ALA A 224 -15.59 17.04 2.79
C ALA A 224 -17.12 17.06 2.73
N GLY A 225 -17.67 17.14 1.52
CA GLY A 225 -19.10 17.13 1.24
C GLY A 225 -19.54 15.89 0.46
N ALA A 226 -20.82 15.53 0.57
CA ALA A 226 -21.42 14.59 -0.37
C ALA A 226 -21.50 15.23 -1.77
N MET A 227 -21.41 14.40 -2.81
CA MET A 227 -21.59 14.86 -4.18
C MET A 227 -22.98 15.49 -4.39
N ASP A 228 -23.05 16.51 -5.25
CA ASP A 228 -24.34 17.04 -5.70
C ASP A 228 -25.15 15.92 -6.37
N GLY A 229 -26.37 15.69 -5.86
CA GLY A 229 -27.23 14.59 -6.31
C GLY A 229 -26.71 13.17 -6.03
N ALA A 230 -25.82 12.98 -5.03
CA ALA A 230 -25.10 11.72 -4.75
C ALA A 230 -25.97 10.45 -4.86
N GLU A 231 -27.12 10.40 -4.18
CA GLU A 231 -27.99 9.20 -4.18
C GLU A 231 -28.41 8.80 -5.60
N MET A 232 -28.85 9.76 -6.41
CA MET A 232 -29.30 9.51 -7.77
C MET A 232 -28.13 9.18 -8.69
N ARG A 233 -26.97 9.83 -8.52
CA ARG A 233 -25.74 9.53 -9.28
C ARG A 233 -25.26 8.11 -9.05
N HIS A 234 -25.22 7.66 -7.79
CA HIS A 234 -24.82 6.30 -7.46
C HIS A 234 -25.77 5.27 -8.09
N ARG A 235 -27.09 5.51 -8.01
CA ARG A 235 -28.12 4.65 -8.61
C ARG A 235 -27.98 4.57 -10.13
N LEU A 236 -27.78 5.70 -10.79
CA LEU A 236 -27.65 5.76 -12.24
C LEU A 236 -26.38 5.09 -12.74
N ALA A 237 -25.25 5.21 -12.03
CA ALA A 237 -24.01 4.53 -12.40
C ALA A 237 -24.22 3.00 -12.46
N SER A 238 -24.87 2.42 -11.45
CA SER A 238 -25.26 1.00 -11.45
C SER A 238 -26.23 0.68 -12.57
N LEU A 239 -27.34 1.41 -12.65
CA LEU A 239 -28.42 1.11 -13.61
C LEU A 239 -27.96 1.17 -15.06
N VAL A 240 -27.15 2.17 -15.42
CA VAL A 240 -26.63 2.33 -16.79
C VAL A 240 -25.75 1.15 -17.20
N LEU A 241 -24.89 0.65 -16.31
CA LEU A 241 -24.07 -0.54 -16.60
C LEU A 241 -24.91 -1.81 -16.67
N GLN A 242 -25.93 -1.96 -15.81
CA GLN A 242 -26.86 -3.09 -15.86
C GLN A 242 -27.62 -3.12 -17.19
N ILE A 243 -28.23 -1.99 -17.60
CA ILE A 243 -28.93 -1.87 -18.88
C ILE A 243 -27.97 -2.14 -20.05
N SER A 244 -26.76 -1.56 -20.00
CA SER A 244 -25.75 -1.83 -21.02
C SER A 244 -25.51 -3.34 -21.14
N SER A 245 -25.31 -4.03 -20.01
CA SER A 245 -25.10 -5.48 -19.89
C SER A 245 -26.21 -6.31 -20.56
N GLU A 246 -27.45 -5.88 -20.38
CA GLU A 246 -28.64 -6.52 -20.95
C GLU A 246 -28.75 -6.30 -22.47
N LEU A 247 -28.43 -5.10 -22.96
CA LEU A 247 -28.50 -4.72 -24.39
C LEU A 247 -27.29 -5.19 -25.22
N GLY A 248 -26.21 -5.65 -24.58
CA GLY A 248 -24.97 -6.04 -25.24
C GLY A 248 -25.13 -7.08 -26.36
N PRO A 249 -25.84 -8.20 -26.13
CA PRO A 249 -26.08 -9.23 -27.15
C PRO A 249 -26.72 -8.65 -28.42
N ASP A 250 -27.81 -7.89 -28.27
CA ASP A 250 -28.52 -7.29 -29.40
C ASP A 250 -27.64 -6.31 -30.20
N LEU A 251 -26.83 -5.53 -29.48
CA LEU A 251 -25.86 -4.62 -30.12
C LEU A 251 -24.75 -5.40 -30.85
N ARG A 252 -24.27 -6.50 -30.28
CA ARG A 252 -23.27 -7.35 -30.92
C ARG A 252 -23.83 -8.05 -32.15
N ASP A 253 -25.07 -8.48 -32.14
CA ASP A 253 -25.71 -9.12 -33.29
C ASP A 253 -25.91 -8.12 -34.44
N LYS A 254 -26.23 -6.86 -34.12
CA LYS A 254 -26.42 -5.79 -35.10
C LYS A 254 -25.11 -5.23 -35.69
N TYR A 255 -24.08 -5.02 -34.86
CA TYR A 255 -22.83 -4.36 -35.28
C TYR A 255 -21.61 -5.29 -35.39
N GLY A 256 -21.74 -6.55 -34.96
CA GLY A 256 -20.70 -7.58 -35.02
C GLY A 256 -19.68 -7.52 -33.87
N SER A 257 -18.92 -8.61 -33.72
CA SER A 257 -17.88 -8.76 -32.68
C SER A 257 -16.64 -7.87 -32.87
N ALA A 258 -16.52 -7.23 -34.03
CA ALA A 258 -15.47 -6.25 -34.33
C ALA A 258 -15.73 -4.89 -33.67
N VAL A 259 -17.00 -4.61 -33.31
CA VAL A 259 -17.44 -3.35 -32.69
C VAL A 259 -17.80 -3.55 -31.23
N VAL A 260 -18.51 -4.64 -30.91
CA VAL A 260 -18.98 -4.93 -29.55
C VAL A 260 -18.39 -6.25 -29.08
N GLU A 261 -17.55 -6.19 -28.07
CA GLU A 261 -17.02 -7.36 -27.38
C GLU A 261 -17.90 -7.67 -26.18
N ILE A 262 -18.30 -8.94 -26.06
CA ILE A 262 -18.97 -9.46 -24.86
C ILE A 262 -18.02 -10.45 -24.23
N GLY A 263 -17.68 -10.25 -22.95
CA GLY A 263 -16.82 -11.15 -22.21
C GLY A 263 -17.44 -12.55 -22.15
N SER A 264 -16.66 -13.57 -22.49
CA SER A 264 -17.04 -14.96 -22.21
C SER A 264 -16.91 -15.20 -20.72
N SER A 265 -18.03 -15.39 -20.02
CA SER A 265 -17.96 -16.31 -18.88
C SER A 265 -17.53 -17.66 -19.42
N ASP A 266 -16.82 -18.45 -18.62
CA ASP A 266 -16.66 -19.89 -18.86
C ASP A 266 -18.00 -20.48 -19.33
N ASP A 267 -17.99 -21.54 -20.15
CA ASP A 267 -19.13 -22.19 -20.85
C ASP A 267 -20.37 -22.55 -20.00
N SER A 268 -20.43 -22.13 -18.74
CA SER A 268 -21.64 -22.06 -17.92
C SER A 268 -22.56 -20.90 -18.34
N PRO A 269 -23.88 -21.12 -18.47
CA PRO A 269 -24.83 -20.05 -18.75
C PRO A 269 -24.84 -19.03 -17.61
N LEU A 270 -24.43 -17.79 -17.89
CA LEU A 270 -24.58 -16.65 -16.97
C LEU A 270 -26.04 -16.51 -16.57
N HIS A 271 -26.30 -16.44 -15.27
CA HIS A 271 -27.61 -16.08 -14.76
C HIS A 271 -27.95 -14.63 -15.15
N GLN A 272 -29.23 -14.35 -15.38
CA GLN A 272 -29.74 -13.01 -15.78
C GLN A 272 -29.36 -11.88 -14.79
N GLN A 273 -28.99 -12.21 -13.55
CA GLN A 273 -28.61 -11.26 -12.49
C GLN A 273 -27.10 -11.01 -12.38
N GLU A 274 -26.28 -11.65 -13.23
CA GLU A 274 -24.84 -11.45 -13.29
C GLU A 274 -24.47 -10.48 -14.41
N TYR A 275 -23.43 -9.70 -14.17
CA TYR A 275 -22.95 -8.73 -15.14
C TYR A 275 -22.25 -9.43 -16.30
N ARG A 276 -22.80 -9.29 -17.50
CA ARG A 276 -22.13 -9.58 -18.77
C ARG A 276 -21.23 -8.41 -19.11
N VAL A 277 -19.92 -8.65 -19.15
CA VAL A 277 -18.95 -7.62 -19.52
C VAL A 277 -19.19 -7.23 -20.97
N ILE A 278 -19.33 -5.93 -21.21
CA ILE A 278 -19.43 -5.37 -22.56
C ILE A 278 -18.33 -4.36 -22.74
N ARG A 279 -17.68 -4.42 -23.89
CA ARG A 279 -16.73 -3.40 -24.32
C ARG A 279 -17.07 -2.91 -25.71
N LEU A 280 -16.89 -1.61 -25.91
CA LEU A 280 -16.94 -0.99 -27.24
C LEU A 280 -15.52 -0.96 -27.79
N LEU A 281 -15.32 -1.64 -28.91
CA LEU A 281 -14.02 -1.72 -29.59
C LEU A 281 -13.93 -0.60 -30.61
N ARG A 282 -12.73 -0.01 -30.77
CA ARG A 282 -12.52 1.04 -31.75
C ARG A 282 -12.73 0.50 -33.17
N HIS A 283 -13.79 0.97 -33.81
CA HIS A 283 -14.17 0.63 -35.18
C HIS A 283 -14.87 1.82 -35.84
N ALA A 284 -14.94 1.86 -37.17
CA ALA A 284 -15.60 2.95 -37.90
C ALA A 284 -17.10 3.09 -37.55
N ASP A 285 -17.75 1.97 -37.19
CA ASP A 285 -19.16 1.93 -36.80
C ASP A 285 -19.40 2.04 -35.28
N GLU A 286 -18.34 2.11 -34.46
CA GLU A 286 -18.47 2.26 -33.01
C GLU A 286 -19.24 3.53 -32.58
N PRO A 287 -19.06 4.71 -33.21
CA PRO A 287 -19.86 5.89 -32.87
C PRO A 287 -21.36 5.68 -33.11
N LYS A 288 -21.73 4.90 -34.14
CA LYS A 288 -23.13 4.58 -34.43
C LYS A 288 -23.70 3.60 -33.42
N ALA A 289 -22.92 2.57 -33.05
CA ALA A 289 -23.31 1.62 -32.01
C ALA A 289 -23.49 2.31 -30.65
N TYR A 290 -22.61 3.25 -30.31
CA TYR A 290 -22.72 4.03 -29.08
C TYR A 290 -23.95 4.97 -29.11
N ALA A 291 -24.21 5.66 -30.23
CA ALA A 291 -25.39 6.51 -30.36
C ALA A 291 -26.71 5.73 -30.17
N GLU A 292 -26.78 4.51 -30.71
CA GLU A 292 -27.93 3.63 -30.50
C GLU A 292 -28.03 3.16 -29.05
N LEU A 293 -26.91 2.79 -28.42
CA LEU A 293 -26.86 2.43 -27.00
C LEU A 293 -27.34 3.59 -26.11
N GLN A 294 -26.94 4.83 -26.37
CA GLN A 294 -27.41 6.01 -25.64
C GLN A 294 -28.94 6.14 -25.70
N ARG A 295 -29.51 6.00 -26.91
CA ARG A 295 -30.96 6.08 -27.13
C ARG A 295 -31.70 4.98 -26.36
N LEU A 296 -31.24 3.74 -26.47
CA LEU A 296 -31.85 2.59 -25.81
C LEU A 296 -31.76 2.68 -24.29
N ILE A 297 -30.63 3.15 -23.73
CA ILE A 297 -30.50 3.37 -22.29
C ILE A 297 -31.54 4.38 -21.79
N VAL A 298 -31.70 5.52 -22.49
CA VAL A 298 -32.66 6.55 -22.10
C VAL A 298 -34.09 6.00 -22.15
N GLU A 299 -34.43 5.24 -23.19
CA GLU A 299 -35.75 4.60 -23.32
C GLU A 299 -36.01 3.57 -22.21
N GLU A 300 -35.03 2.74 -21.90
CA GLU A 300 -35.15 1.70 -20.89
C GLU A 300 -35.29 2.28 -19.47
N ILE A 301 -34.57 3.37 -19.16
CA ILE A 301 -34.71 4.09 -17.88
C ILE A 301 -36.13 4.66 -17.72
N LEU A 302 -36.70 5.21 -18.79
CA LEU A 302 -38.07 5.73 -18.79
C LEU A 302 -39.10 4.58 -18.69
N HIS A 303 -38.89 3.48 -19.41
CA HIS A 303 -39.76 2.30 -19.37
C HIS A 303 -39.81 1.68 -17.96
N ARG A 304 -38.65 1.51 -17.31
CA ARG A 304 -38.57 0.97 -15.94
C ARG A 304 -39.23 1.86 -14.88
N GLY A 305 -39.78 3.01 -15.26
CA GLY A 305 -40.47 3.92 -14.36
C GLY A 305 -39.52 4.55 -13.34
N PHE A 306 -38.24 4.70 -13.68
CA PHE A 306 -37.25 5.31 -12.79
C PHE A 306 -37.60 6.77 -12.45
N LEU A 307 -38.26 7.46 -13.39
CA LEU A 307 -38.87 8.77 -13.22
C LEU A 307 -40.34 8.71 -13.63
N LYS A 308 -41.17 9.52 -12.97
CA LYS A 308 -42.55 9.80 -13.40
C LYS A 308 -42.57 11.16 -14.08
N LEU A 309 -42.63 11.18 -15.41
CA LEU A 309 -42.58 12.40 -16.22
C LEU A 309 -43.86 12.54 -17.06
N ARG A 310 -44.32 13.77 -17.26
CA ARG A 310 -45.40 14.10 -18.22
C ARG A 310 -44.88 13.97 -19.66
N PRO A 311 -45.77 13.81 -20.67
CA PRO A 311 -45.35 13.66 -22.06
C PRO A 311 -44.43 14.78 -22.57
N GLU A 312 -44.68 16.03 -22.20
CA GLU A 312 -43.84 17.19 -22.55
C GLU A 312 -42.45 17.12 -21.88
N GLU A 313 -42.41 16.73 -20.61
CA GLU A 313 -41.17 16.55 -19.85
C GLU A 313 -40.33 15.40 -20.40
N VAL A 314 -40.96 14.32 -20.89
CA VAL A 314 -40.26 13.22 -21.55
C VAL A 314 -39.50 13.72 -22.78
N GLN A 315 -40.10 14.60 -23.59
CA GLN A 315 -39.45 15.16 -24.78
C GLN A 315 -38.31 16.11 -24.39
N ALA A 316 -38.54 17.00 -23.42
CA ALA A 316 -37.49 17.88 -22.89
C ALA A 316 -36.32 17.07 -22.30
N PHE A 317 -36.61 16.00 -21.56
CA PHE A 317 -35.63 15.08 -20.99
C PHE A 317 -34.78 14.40 -22.08
N LYS A 318 -35.42 13.84 -23.11
CA LYS A 318 -34.72 13.20 -24.23
C LYS A 318 -33.80 14.18 -24.96
N ARG A 319 -34.28 15.40 -25.26
CA ARG A 319 -33.46 16.46 -25.88
C ARG A 319 -32.27 16.82 -25.01
N LEU A 320 -32.51 17.07 -23.72
CA LEU A 320 -31.48 17.44 -22.76
C LEU A 320 -30.39 16.38 -22.60
N VAL A 321 -30.73 15.09 -22.63
CA VAL A 321 -29.76 14.00 -22.44
C VAL A 321 -29.01 13.65 -23.73
N LEU A 322 -29.70 13.59 -24.87
CA LEU A 322 -29.17 13.04 -26.12
C LEU A 322 -28.59 14.09 -27.09
N GLN A 323 -29.00 15.36 -27.00
CA GLN A 323 -28.49 16.40 -27.90
C GLN A 323 -27.22 17.05 -27.38
N SER A 324 -26.32 17.44 -28.28
CA SER A 324 -25.08 18.14 -27.95
C SER A 324 -25.33 19.56 -27.40
N SER A 325 -26.33 20.26 -27.94
CA SER A 325 -26.77 21.57 -27.45
C SER A 325 -27.40 21.48 -26.06
N TYR A 326 -27.13 22.48 -25.22
CA TYR A 326 -27.80 22.63 -23.94
C TYR A 326 -28.80 23.78 -24.00
N ASP A 327 -30.07 23.50 -23.74
CA ASP A 327 -31.10 24.51 -23.57
C ASP A 327 -31.55 24.58 -22.11
N LYS A 328 -31.41 25.77 -21.51
CA LYS A 328 -31.89 26.05 -20.15
C LYS A 328 -33.41 25.94 -20.04
N LEU A 329 -34.14 26.15 -21.14
CA LEU A 329 -35.59 26.00 -21.15
C LEU A 329 -35.99 24.54 -20.89
N ASP A 330 -35.37 23.58 -21.57
CA ASP A 330 -35.62 22.16 -21.36
C ASP A 330 -35.31 21.72 -19.91
N LEU A 331 -34.26 22.28 -19.28
CA LEU A 331 -33.99 22.02 -17.87
C LEU A 331 -35.06 22.63 -16.94
N ARG A 332 -35.59 23.81 -17.29
CA ARG A 332 -36.65 24.48 -16.52
C ARG A 332 -37.98 23.75 -16.65
N THR A 333 -38.28 23.14 -17.79
CA THR A 333 -39.48 22.32 -18.04
C THR A 333 -39.55 21.12 -17.09
N LEU A 334 -38.41 20.58 -16.66
CA LEU A 334 -38.37 19.56 -15.61
C LEU A 334 -38.65 20.23 -14.26
N GLU A 335 -39.86 20.12 -13.73
CA GLU A 335 -40.25 20.81 -12.49
C GLU A 335 -39.56 20.20 -11.25
N GLU A 336 -39.50 18.87 -11.17
CA GLU A 336 -38.93 18.16 -10.04
C GLU A 336 -37.39 18.23 -10.00
N LYS A 337 -36.85 18.50 -8.80
CA LYS A 337 -35.40 18.55 -8.56
C LYS A 337 -34.70 17.24 -8.93
N ASN A 338 -35.30 16.09 -8.61
CA ASN A 338 -34.73 14.78 -8.92
C ASN A 338 -34.67 14.53 -10.43
N SER A 339 -35.70 14.92 -11.17
CA SER A 339 -35.73 14.83 -12.65
C SER A 339 -34.61 15.63 -13.28
N ARG A 340 -34.34 16.85 -12.78
CA ARG A 340 -33.19 17.67 -13.22
C ARG A 340 -31.84 17.00 -12.95
N ILE A 341 -31.65 16.47 -11.73
CA ILE A 341 -30.41 15.78 -11.33
C ILE A 341 -30.18 14.54 -12.22
N VAL A 342 -31.21 13.75 -12.46
CA VAL A 342 -31.13 12.56 -13.30
C VAL A 342 -30.81 12.92 -14.74
N ALA A 343 -31.47 13.94 -15.30
CA ALA A 343 -31.20 14.40 -16.66
C ALA A 343 -29.77 14.91 -16.82
N LEU A 344 -29.27 15.75 -15.91
CA LEU A 344 -27.89 16.25 -15.94
C LEU A 344 -26.86 15.14 -15.75
N THR A 345 -27.14 14.17 -14.88
CA THR A 345 -26.26 13.02 -14.64
C THR A 345 -26.21 12.12 -15.87
N LEU A 346 -27.34 11.81 -16.50
CA LEU A 346 -27.38 11.02 -17.74
C LEU A 346 -26.77 11.78 -18.91
N ARG A 347 -26.96 13.09 -18.99
CA ARG A 347 -26.25 13.95 -19.95
C ARG A 347 -24.74 13.83 -19.76
N GLY A 348 -24.25 13.85 -18.52
CA GLY A 348 -22.84 13.60 -18.21
C GLY A 348 -22.38 12.18 -18.61
N LEU A 349 -23.10 11.15 -18.17
CA LEU A 349 -22.74 9.75 -18.42
C LEU A 349 -22.75 9.40 -19.91
N LEU A 350 -23.79 9.82 -20.63
CA LEU A 350 -24.04 9.46 -22.02
C LEU A 350 -23.53 10.54 -22.96
N GLY A 351 -24.09 11.75 -22.84
CA GLY A 351 -23.89 12.88 -23.74
C GLY A 351 -22.48 13.48 -23.67
N PHE A 352 -21.72 13.30 -22.59
CA PHE A 352 -20.29 13.66 -22.48
C PHE A 352 -19.36 12.46 -22.65
N ASP A 353 -19.82 11.34 -23.21
CA ASP A 353 -19.02 10.14 -23.54
C ASP A 353 -18.32 9.46 -22.35
N VAL A 354 -18.74 9.70 -21.11
CA VAL A 354 -18.14 9.05 -19.94
C VAL A 354 -18.34 7.53 -20.01
N LEU A 355 -19.56 7.08 -20.33
CA LEU A 355 -19.87 5.66 -20.51
C LEU A 355 -19.04 5.06 -21.65
N ARG A 356 -18.95 5.74 -22.79
CA ARG A 356 -18.10 5.32 -23.92
C ARG A 356 -16.66 5.09 -23.50
N CYS A 357 -16.09 6.04 -22.74
CA CYS A 357 -14.74 5.94 -22.20
C CYS A 357 -14.58 4.69 -21.30
N VAL A 358 -15.51 4.46 -20.37
CA VAL A 358 -15.45 3.30 -19.45
C VAL A 358 -15.63 1.97 -20.19
N LEU A 359 -16.53 1.89 -21.17
CA LEU A 359 -16.74 0.68 -21.97
C LEU A 359 -15.55 0.36 -22.90
N GLN A 360 -14.68 1.32 -23.19
CA GLN A 360 -13.44 1.06 -23.95
C GLN A 360 -12.30 0.52 -23.07
N LYS A 361 -12.35 0.76 -21.75
CA LYS A 361 -11.33 0.32 -20.78
C LYS A 361 -11.41 -1.17 -20.48
N ARG A 362 -10.28 -1.75 -20.06
CA ARG A 362 -10.13 -3.15 -19.64
C ARG A 362 -10.00 -3.23 -18.11
N TYR A 363 -10.82 -4.06 -17.47
CA TYR A 363 -10.70 -4.36 -16.04
C TYR A 363 -9.36 -5.06 -15.74
N ARG A 364 -8.74 -4.74 -14.60
CA ARG A 364 -7.40 -5.18 -14.16
C ARG A 364 -6.24 -4.73 -15.05
N VAL A 365 -6.49 -3.91 -16.06
CA VAL A 365 -5.44 -3.33 -16.94
C VAL A 365 -5.50 -1.80 -16.91
N ASN A 366 -6.70 -1.22 -17.00
CA ASN A 366 -6.89 0.22 -16.94
C ASN A 366 -7.54 0.68 -15.62
N TYR A 367 -8.31 -0.20 -14.96
CA TYR A 367 -8.99 0.11 -13.70
C TYR A 367 -9.28 -1.15 -12.88
N GLY A 368 -9.45 -0.98 -11.58
CA GLY A 368 -9.82 -2.04 -10.65
C GLY A 368 -9.81 -1.56 -9.20
N ILE A 369 -10.04 -2.48 -8.26
CA ILE A 369 -9.86 -2.19 -6.82
C ILE A 369 -8.40 -2.43 -6.46
N HIS A 370 -7.83 -1.54 -5.63
CA HIS A 370 -6.45 -1.66 -5.18
C HIS A 370 -6.26 -2.95 -4.36
N PRO A 371 -5.25 -3.78 -4.63
CA PRO A 371 -5.07 -5.06 -3.94
C PRO A 371 -4.69 -4.91 -2.47
N THR A 372 -3.90 -3.88 -2.12
CA THR A 372 -3.35 -3.69 -0.76
C THR A 372 -3.99 -2.56 0.06
N ARG A 373 -4.72 -1.61 -0.54
CA ARG A 373 -5.40 -0.51 0.18
C ARG A 373 -6.74 -1.02 0.74
N THR A 374 -6.70 -1.89 1.75
CA THR A 374 -7.91 -2.57 2.27
C THR A 374 -8.99 -1.64 2.80
N LYS A 375 -8.63 -0.41 3.23
CA LYS A 375 -9.58 0.62 3.68
C LYS A 375 -10.17 1.45 2.53
N TYR A 376 -9.62 1.38 1.31
CA TYR A 376 -10.06 2.18 0.17
C TYR A 376 -10.73 1.27 -0.86
N GLU A 377 -12.04 1.42 -1.00
CA GLU A 377 -12.90 0.49 -1.73
C GLU A 377 -13.40 1.03 -3.08
N LEU A 378 -12.96 2.23 -3.48
CA LEU A 378 -13.24 2.80 -4.81
C LEU A 378 -12.25 2.28 -5.86
N ALA A 379 -12.64 2.34 -7.13
CA ALA A 379 -11.76 1.97 -8.22
C ALA A 379 -10.62 2.97 -8.42
N VAL A 380 -9.43 2.44 -8.66
CA VAL A 380 -8.21 3.18 -9.00
C VAL A 380 -7.78 2.85 -10.43
N PRO A 381 -7.08 3.76 -11.12
CA PRO A 381 -6.42 3.46 -12.39
C PRO A 381 -5.31 2.42 -12.20
N PHE A 382 -5.11 1.60 -13.22
CA PHE A 382 -4.07 0.57 -13.25
C PHE A 382 -2.99 1.02 -14.24
N ILE A 383 -1.73 0.91 -13.81
CA ILE A 383 -0.55 1.29 -14.61
C ILE A 383 -0.22 0.16 -15.59
N ALA A 384 -0.43 -1.08 -15.16
CA ALA A 384 -0.24 -2.29 -15.92
C ALA A 384 -1.22 -3.37 -15.45
N LYS A 385 -1.19 -4.54 -16.09
CA LYS A 385 -1.98 -5.69 -15.67
C LYS A 385 -1.75 -6.01 -14.18
N ASP A 386 -2.85 -6.08 -13.42
CA ASP A 386 -2.87 -6.38 -11.98
C ASP A 386 -2.08 -5.41 -11.08
N LEU A 387 -1.53 -4.35 -11.68
CA LEU A 387 -0.75 -3.32 -11.00
C LEU A 387 -1.57 -2.04 -10.91
N ALA A 388 -2.27 -1.91 -9.79
CA ALA A 388 -2.96 -0.68 -9.43
C ALA A 388 -1.94 0.45 -9.24
N SER A 389 -2.34 1.68 -9.58
CA SER A 389 -1.59 2.83 -9.12
C SER A 389 -1.74 2.97 -7.61
N GLU A 390 -0.61 3.13 -6.90
CA GLU A 390 -0.56 3.23 -5.44
C GLU A 390 -1.47 4.34 -4.91
N ARG A 391 -1.49 5.49 -5.59
CA ARG A 391 -2.11 6.72 -5.07
C ARG A 391 -2.97 7.47 -6.08
N ASN A 392 -2.95 7.08 -7.37
CA ASN A 392 -3.81 7.74 -8.35
C ASN A 392 -5.27 7.33 -8.15
N GLU A 393 -6.15 8.28 -8.44
CA GLU A 393 -7.59 8.15 -8.44
C GLU A 393 -8.13 8.75 -9.75
N PHE A 394 -9.37 8.40 -10.10
CA PHE A 394 -10.03 9.02 -11.24
C PHE A 394 -10.52 10.42 -10.86
N ALA A 395 -10.03 11.43 -11.59
CA ALA A 395 -10.39 12.83 -11.35
C ALA A 395 -11.89 13.09 -11.57
N HIS A 396 -12.43 12.49 -12.64
CA HIS A 396 -13.81 12.70 -13.04
C HIS A 396 -14.73 11.78 -12.24
N ALA A 397 -15.62 12.37 -11.42
CA ALA A 397 -16.48 11.65 -10.50
C ALA A 397 -17.30 10.52 -11.16
N GLU A 398 -17.83 10.73 -12.37
CA GLU A 398 -18.64 9.69 -13.02
C GLU A 398 -17.79 8.54 -13.58
N VAL A 399 -16.52 8.81 -13.92
CA VAL A 399 -15.58 7.75 -14.30
C VAL A 399 -15.26 6.91 -13.07
N LEU A 400 -14.99 7.56 -11.93
CA LEU A 400 -14.77 6.90 -10.64
C LEU A 400 -15.94 5.98 -10.27
N LEU A 401 -17.18 6.49 -10.32
CA LEU A 401 -18.38 5.73 -9.99
C LEU A 401 -18.58 4.54 -10.93
N LEU A 402 -18.55 4.76 -12.25
CA LEU A 402 -18.73 3.67 -13.23
C LEU A 402 -17.62 2.62 -13.14
N CYS A 403 -16.35 3.03 -13.03
CA CYS A 403 -15.23 2.09 -12.86
C CYS A 403 -15.34 1.31 -11.55
N THR A 404 -15.83 1.94 -10.47
CA THR A 404 -16.07 1.25 -9.18
C THR A 404 -17.14 0.19 -9.34
N VAL A 405 -18.32 0.56 -9.85
CA VAL A 405 -19.40 -0.39 -10.10
C VAL A 405 -18.94 -1.53 -11.01
N ALA A 406 -18.30 -1.21 -12.14
CA ALA A 406 -17.81 -2.21 -13.08
C ALA A 406 -16.78 -3.16 -12.45
N SER A 407 -15.91 -2.66 -11.56
CA SER A 407 -14.93 -3.48 -10.84
C SER A 407 -15.61 -4.49 -9.92
N TYR A 408 -16.64 -4.07 -9.18
CA TYR A 408 -17.37 -4.98 -8.29
C TYR A 408 -18.29 -5.93 -9.05
N PHE A 409 -18.90 -5.50 -10.15
CA PHE A 409 -19.68 -6.37 -11.03
C PHE A 409 -18.83 -7.50 -11.63
N GLN A 410 -17.56 -7.23 -11.94
CA GLN A 410 -16.66 -8.25 -12.47
C GLN A 410 -16.01 -9.12 -11.38
N ARG A 411 -15.59 -8.53 -10.26
CA ARG A 411 -14.92 -9.25 -9.16
C ARG A 411 -15.90 -10.03 -8.27
N GLY A 412 -17.07 -9.45 -8.03
CA GLY A 412 -17.99 -9.81 -6.95
C GLY A 412 -17.55 -9.31 -5.57
N LEU A 413 -18.36 -9.62 -4.56
CA LEU A 413 -18.07 -9.35 -3.15
C LEU A 413 -17.27 -10.50 -2.52
N ASN A 414 -16.28 -10.17 -1.69
CA ASN A 414 -15.61 -11.17 -0.86
C ASN A 414 -16.50 -11.60 0.33
N LEU A 415 -16.06 -12.61 1.08
CA LEU A 415 -16.83 -13.17 2.19
C LEU A 415 -17.15 -12.11 3.27
N CYS A 416 -16.16 -11.32 3.68
CA CYS A 416 -16.32 -10.28 4.70
C CYS A 416 -17.27 -9.15 4.25
N GLN A 417 -17.17 -8.74 2.98
CA GLN A 417 -18.08 -7.75 2.39
C GLN A 417 -19.51 -8.28 2.35
N MET A 418 -19.70 -9.56 2.01
CA MET A 418 -21.01 -10.21 2.02
C MET A 418 -21.60 -10.28 3.44
N GLU A 419 -20.81 -10.65 4.44
CA GLU A 419 -21.26 -10.64 5.84
C GLU A 419 -21.72 -9.24 6.27
N THR A 420 -20.99 -8.22 5.83
CA THR A 420 -21.32 -6.80 6.11
C THR A 420 -22.62 -6.40 5.43
N VAL A 421 -22.87 -6.84 4.20
CA VAL A 421 -24.16 -6.64 3.50
C VAL A 421 -25.33 -7.19 4.33
N PHE A 422 -25.25 -8.45 4.76
CA PHE A 422 -26.34 -9.08 5.51
C PHE A 422 -26.50 -8.50 6.92
N ARG A 423 -25.40 -8.08 7.56
CA ARG A 423 -25.46 -7.35 8.84
C ARG A 423 -26.17 -6.00 8.66
N LYS A 424 -25.87 -5.27 7.58
CA LYS A 424 -26.52 -4.00 7.27
C LYS A 424 -28.00 -4.19 6.91
N LEU A 425 -28.32 -5.26 6.17
CA LEU A 425 -29.69 -5.64 5.84
C LEU A 425 -30.52 -5.91 7.11
N GLY A 426 -29.93 -6.56 8.12
CA GLY A 426 -30.59 -6.82 9.41
C GLY A 426 -30.83 -5.57 10.27
N GLN A 427 -30.18 -4.44 9.97
CA GLN A 427 -30.40 -3.15 10.65
C GLN A 427 -31.54 -2.33 10.02
N ILE A 428 -32.02 -2.73 8.85
CA ILE A 428 -33.13 -2.08 8.13
C ILE A 428 -34.46 -2.67 8.64
N SER A 429 -35.56 -1.93 8.48
CA SER A 429 -36.89 -2.43 8.81
C SER A 429 -37.17 -3.78 8.12
N ALA A 430 -37.81 -4.71 8.84
CA ALA A 430 -38.03 -6.08 8.32
C ALA A 430 -38.75 -6.08 6.96
N SER A 431 -39.77 -5.23 6.79
CA SER A 431 -40.52 -5.11 5.53
C SER A 431 -39.64 -4.64 4.36
N GLU A 432 -38.77 -3.65 4.56
CA GLU A 432 -37.87 -3.17 3.50
C GLU A 432 -36.76 -4.20 3.23
N ALA A 433 -36.22 -4.83 4.27
CA ALA A 433 -35.20 -5.87 4.14
C ALA A 433 -35.71 -7.09 3.37
N ASP A 434 -36.95 -7.53 3.63
CA ASP A 434 -37.56 -8.67 2.94
C ASP A 434 -37.86 -8.33 1.47
N ALA A 435 -38.32 -7.10 1.18
CA ALA A 435 -38.52 -6.63 -0.20
C ALA A 435 -37.20 -6.55 -0.98
N LEU A 436 -36.13 -6.03 -0.36
CA LEU A 436 -34.79 -6.00 -0.95
C LEU A 436 -34.25 -7.41 -1.19
N TYR A 437 -34.37 -8.30 -0.21
CA TYR A 437 -33.93 -9.69 -0.35
C TYR A 437 -34.70 -10.41 -1.46
N ALA A 438 -36.01 -10.24 -1.54
CA ALA A 438 -36.84 -10.80 -2.61
C ALA A 438 -36.39 -10.30 -4.00
N SER A 439 -35.96 -9.05 -4.11
CA SER A 439 -35.43 -8.49 -5.37
C SER A 439 -34.09 -9.11 -5.81
N TRP A 440 -33.34 -9.70 -4.87
CA TRP A 440 -32.07 -10.37 -5.14
C TRP A 440 -32.27 -11.80 -5.64
N LEU A 441 -33.42 -12.42 -5.38
CA LEU A 441 -33.72 -13.77 -5.84
C LEU A 441 -34.04 -13.78 -7.35
N PRO A 442 -33.70 -14.85 -8.08
CA PRO A 442 -34.08 -14.98 -9.49
C PRO A 442 -35.61 -14.89 -9.64
N LYS A 443 -36.09 -14.09 -10.58
CA LYS A 443 -37.53 -14.09 -10.92
C LYS A 443 -37.87 -15.47 -11.47
N LYS A 444 -38.87 -16.15 -10.88
CA LYS A 444 -39.36 -17.45 -11.38
C LYS A 444 -39.86 -17.25 -12.82
N VAL A 445 -39.10 -17.74 -13.79
CA VAL A 445 -39.58 -17.85 -15.16
C VAL A 445 -40.57 -19.02 -15.16
N GLY A 446 -41.84 -18.72 -15.38
CA GLY A 446 -42.88 -19.73 -15.54
C GLY A 446 -42.72 -20.43 -16.88
N THR A 447 -41.97 -21.52 -16.91
CA THR A 447 -42.10 -22.55 -17.93
C THR A 447 -41.72 -23.90 -17.36
N SER A 448 -42.63 -24.85 -17.53
CA SER A 448 -42.57 -26.23 -17.14
C SER A 448 -41.59 -27.06 -18.00
N VAL A 449 -41.00 -28.09 -17.36
CA VAL A 449 -40.45 -29.36 -17.93
C VAL A 449 -38.94 -29.36 -18.32
N PRO A 450 -38.19 -30.48 -18.20
CA PRO A 450 -38.09 -31.52 -17.15
C PRO A 450 -36.64 -31.71 -16.61
N ASP A 451 -36.52 -32.52 -15.56
CA ASP A 451 -35.26 -33.13 -15.11
C ASP A 451 -34.57 -33.92 -16.23
N THR A 452 -33.28 -33.63 -16.49
CA THR A 452 -32.22 -34.66 -16.59
C THR A 452 -30.84 -34.02 -16.80
N SER A 453 -29.93 -34.35 -15.89
CA SER A 453 -28.46 -34.45 -16.07
C SER A 453 -27.72 -33.38 -16.90
N SER A 454 -27.21 -32.32 -16.25
CA SER A 454 -25.91 -31.73 -16.59
C SER A 454 -25.34 -30.82 -15.48
N THR A 455 -24.16 -31.23 -14.98
CA THR A 455 -23.04 -30.43 -14.45
C THR A 455 -23.18 -29.51 -13.20
N SER A 456 -22.14 -29.59 -12.37
CA SER A 456 -21.98 -29.20 -10.96
C SER A 456 -22.08 -27.71 -10.59
N ALA A 457 -22.21 -26.79 -11.57
CA ALA A 457 -22.34 -25.36 -11.29
C ALA A 457 -23.79 -24.92 -11.01
N THR A 458 -24.77 -25.60 -11.62
CA THR A 458 -26.20 -25.24 -11.52
C THR A 458 -26.85 -25.74 -10.21
N SER A 459 -26.26 -26.73 -9.55
CA SER A 459 -26.78 -27.30 -8.29
C SER A 459 -26.56 -26.41 -7.07
N VAL A 460 -25.48 -25.61 -7.03
CA VAL A 460 -25.10 -24.79 -5.85
C VAL A 460 -25.99 -23.55 -5.66
N ARG A 461 -26.70 -23.07 -6.70
CA ARG A 461 -27.59 -21.90 -6.60
C ARG A 461 -29.06 -22.21 -6.37
N ARG A 462 -29.50 -23.45 -6.62
CA ARG A 462 -30.85 -23.91 -6.19
C ARG A 462 -30.97 -23.99 -4.66
N SER A 463 -29.85 -23.95 -3.93
CA SER A 463 -29.78 -23.90 -2.47
C SER A 463 -29.76 -22.49 -1.87
N ALA A 464 -29.87 -21.42 -2.65
CA ALA A 464 -30.02 -20.07 -2.09
C ALA A 464 -31.27 -20.01 -1.19
N PRO A 465 -31.17 -19.49 0.04
CA PRO A 465 -32.33 -19.45 0.95
C PRO A 465 -33.50 -18.70 0.32
N SER A 466 -34.69 -19.31 0.30
CA SER A 466 -35.86 -18.69 -0.33
C SER A 466 -36.43 -17.51 0.47
N ALA A 467 -35.99 -17.36 1.72
CA ALA A 467 -36.38 -16.26 2.60
C ALA A 467 -35.16 -15.77 3.40
N ARG A 468 -35.17 -14.48 3.76
CA ARG A 468 -34.10 -13.85 4.54
C ARG A 468 -33.88 -14.55 5.89
N THR A 469 -34.93 -15.07 6.51
CA THR A 469 -34.86 -15.82 7.78
C THR A 469 -34.05 -17.11 7.69
N GLY A 470 -33.82 -17.65 6.48
CA GLY A 470 -32.97 -18.80 6.25
C GLY A 470 -31.46 -18.48 6.24
N VAL A 471 -31.07 -17.21 6.33
CA VAL A 471 -29.66 -16.80 6.40
C VAL A 471 -29.24 -16.67 7.86
N ASN A 472 -28.41 -17.60 8.34
CA ASN A 472 -27.83 -17.54 9.69
C ASN A 472 -26.36 -17.08 9.62
N LEU A 473 -26.08 -15.87 10.10
CA LEU A 473 -24.71 -15.34 10.14
C LEU A 473 -23.79 -16.02 11.16
N ALA A 474 -24.35 -16.75 12.14
CA ALA A 474 -23.56 -17.51 13.11
C ALA A 474 -23.03 -18.82 12.52
N ASP A 475 -23.66 -19.32 11.46
CA ASP A 475 -23.25 -20.52 10.74
C ASP A 475 -22.31 -20.15 9.57
N GLN A 476 -21.01 -20.05 9.89
CA GLN A 476 -19.98 -19.63 8.92
C GLN A 476 -19.84 -20.62 7.76
N GLU A 477 -20.12 -21.91 7.98
CA GLU A 477 -19.97 -22.93 6.95
C GLU A 477 -21.12 -22.84 5.94
N HIS A 478 -22.37 -22.74 6.41
CA HIS A 478 -23.52 -22.46 5.56
C HIS A 478 -23.33 -21.14 4.79
N PHE A 479 -22.88 -20.09 5.47
CA PHE A 479 -22.66 -18.80 4.83
C PHE A 479 -21.60 -18.88 3.70
N ARG A 480 -20.49 -19.56 3.95
CA ARG A 480 -19.38 -19.71 2.98
C ARG A 480 -19.71 -20.64 1.82
N GLN A 481 -20.43 -21.72 2.06
CA GLN A 481 -20.70 -22.75 1.04
C GLN A 481 -21.95 -22.47 0.21
N VAL A 482 -22.94 -21.75 0.75
CA VAL A 482 -24.24 -21.56 0.09
C VAL A 482 -24.56 -20.08 -0.16
N VAL A 483 -24.55 -19.26 0.89
CA VAL A 483 -25.01 -17.86 0.79
C VAL A 483 -24.05 -17.04 -0.07
N HIS A 484 -22.74 -17.11 0.21
CA HIS A 484 -21.74 -16.34 -0.51
C HIS A 484 -21.71 -16.68 -2.01
N PRO A 485 -21.59 -17.96 -2.46
CA PRO A 485 -21.61 -18.29 -3.89
C PRO A 485 -22.92 -17.92 -4.61
N SER A 486 -24.04 -17.87 -3.87
CA SER A 486 -25.35 -17.51 -4.44
C SER A 486 -25.48 -16.02 -4.74
N PHE A 487 -24.91 -15.15 -3.90
CA PHE A 487 -25.13 -13.70 -3.98
C PHE A 487 -23.90 -12.88 -4.37
N CYS A 488 -22.68 -13.44 -4.33
CA CYS A 488 -21.43 -12.68 -4.47
C CYS A 488 -21.28 -11.94 -5.80
N ARG A 489 -21.91 -12.43 -6.87
CA ARG A 489 -21.90 -11.82 -8.21
C ARG A 489 -23.26 -11.23 -8.62
N ASN A 490 -24.21 -11.16 -7.70
CA ASN A 490 -25.53 -10.58 -7.96
C ASN A 490 -25.42 -9.04 -8.03
N MET A 491 -25.75 -8.45 -9.19
CA MET A 491 -25.61 -7.02 -9.40
C MET A 491 -26.42 -6.17 -8.41
N SER A 492 -27.60 -6.63 -7.97
CA SER A 492 -28.45 -5.92 -7.01
C SER A 492 -27.87 -5.92 -5.60
N VAL A 493 -27.23 -7.03 -5.19
CA VAL A 493 -26.53 -7.13 -3.91
C VAL A 493 -25.30 -6.24 -3.90
N ILE A 494 -24.53 -6.26 -4.99
CA ILE A 494 -23.36 -5.38 -5.17
C ILE A 494 -23.77 -3.91 -5.16
N ASP A 495 -24.84 -3.55 -5.87
CA ASP A 495 -25.38 -2.19 -5.89
C ASP A 495 -25.82 -1.74 -4.49
N PHE A 496 -26.47 -2.62 -3.70
CA PHE A 496 -26.78 -2.34 -2.31
C PHE A 496 -25.52 -2.08 -1.47
N TYR A 497 -24.48 -2.92 -1.63
CA TYR A 497 -23.19 -2.74 -0.96
C TYR A 497 -22.58 -1.37 -1.24
N LEU A 498 -22.42 -1.04 -2.52
CA LEU A 498 -21.79 0.21 -2.95
C LEU A 498 -22.59 1.44 -2.49
N ARG A 499 -23.92 1.43 -2.63
CA ARG A 499 -24.75 2.60 -2.31
C ARG A 499 -24.94 2.85 -0.82
N ARG A 500 -24.96 1.81 0.01
CA ARG A 500 -25.28 1.94 1.45
C ARG A 500 -24.02 1.97 2.34
N MET A 501 -22.88 1.51 1.84
CA MET A 501 -21.65 1.39 2.63
C MET A 501 -20.50 2.17 1.98
N VAL A 502 -20.17 1.89 0.72
CA VAL A 502 -18.93 2.44 0.10
C VAL A 502 -19.07 3.91 -0.30
N PHE A 503 -20.00 4.24 -1.21
CA PHE A 503 -20.07 5.58 -1.77
C PHE A 503 -20.42 6.68 -0.76
N PRO A 504 -21.35 6.49 0.20
CA PRO A 504 -21.65 7.52 1.20
C PRO A 504 -20.44 7.90 2.04
N GLU A 505 -19.54 6.95 2.32
CA GLU A 505 -18.34 7.16 3.13
C GLU A 505 -17.19 7.71 2.28
N GLN A 506 -16.95 7.15 1.10
CA GLN A 506 -15.69 7.38 0.36
C GLN A 506 -15.82 8.29 -0.86
N ALA A 507 -16.99 8.37 -1.53
CA ALA A 507 -17.17 9.19 -2.73
C ALA A 507 -17.50 10.66 -2.37
N LYS A 508 -16.56 11.32 -1.69
CA LYS A 508 -16.67 12.71 -1.22
C LYS A 508 -16.10 13.71 -2.22
N GLN A 509 -16.57 14.95 -2.13
CA GLN A 509 -16.06 16.10 -2.87
C GLN A 509 -15.55 17.18 -1.93
N PHE A 510 -14.60 17.99 -2.40
CA PHE A 510 -13.96 19.04 -1.62
C PHE A 510 -14.05 20.37 -2.39
N PRO A 511 -14.31 21.49 -1.71
CA PRO A 511 -14.52 22.78 -2.37
C PRO A 511 -13.25 23.33 -3.06
N GLN A 512 -12.08 23.00 -2.53
CA GLN A 512 -10.81 23.54 -2.98
C GLN A 512 -9.76 22.45 -3.17
N LYS A 513 -8.77 22.79 -3.99
CA LYS A 513 -7.63 21.93 -4.26
C LYS A 513 -6.36 22.73 -4.48
N LEU A 514 -5.22 22.11 -4.16
CA LEU A 514 -3.89 22.52 -4.61
C LEU A 514 -3.41 21.52 -5.64
N VAL A 515 -2.82 22.01 -6.73
CA VAL A 515 -2.34 21.17 -7.83
C VAL A 515 -0.83 21.37 -8.00
N ALA A 516 -0.08 20.27 -8.02
CA ALA A 516 1.33 20.23 -8.37
C ALA A 516 1.51 19.40 -9.64
N THR A 517 2.27 19.92 -10.59
CA THR A 517 2.36 19.39 -11.97
C THR A 517 3.81 19.15 -12.34
N PRO A 518 4.10 18.33 -13.37
CA PRO A 518 5.47 18.12 -13.83
C PRO A 518 6.22 19.40 -14.24
N TRP A 519 5.51 20.49 -14.58
CA TRP A 519 6.10 21.81 -14.80
C TRP A 519 6.83 22.36 -13.57
N ASP A 520 6.37 22.00 -12.37
CA ASP A 520 7.02 22.36 -11.10
C ASP A 520 8.38 21.68 -10.92
N LEU A 521 8.65 20.58 -11.65
CA LEU A 521 9.93 19.86 -11.58
C LEU A 521 11.04 20.52 -12.41
N CYS A 522 10.66 21.32 -13.42
CA CYS A 522 11.55 21.97 -14.38
C CYS A 522 11.27 23.48 -14.47
N ARG A 523 11.23 24.14 -13.32
CA ARG A 523 11.08 25.59 -13.23
C ARG A 523 12.24 26.32 -13.90
N ASP A 524 11.96 27.53 -14.38
CA ASP A 524 12.93 28.33 -15.12
C ASP A 524 12.85 29.80 -14.73
N SER A 525 14.01 30.45 -14.75
CA SER A 525 14.18 31.86 -14.38
C SER A 525 13.36 32.84 -15.25
N SER A 526 12.97 32.42 -16.46
CA SER A 526 12.09 33.20 -17.35
C SER A 526 10.65 33.35 -16.82
N LEU A 527 10.22 32.46 -15.93
CA LEU A 527 8.91 32.56 -15.25
C LEU A 527 9.03 33.28 -13.91
N HIS A 528 10.10 33.02 -13.15
CA HIS A 528 10.33 33.65 -11.85
C HIS A 528 11.83 33.75 -11.56
N SER A 529 12.32 34.92 -11.17
CA SER A 529 13.77 35.21 -11.01
C SER A 529 14.49 34.28 -10.03
N ASP A 530 13.80 33.80 -8.99
CA ASP A 530 14.39 32.89 -7.99
C ASP A 530 14.53 31.44 -8.47
N TRP A 531 13.91 31.06 -9.59
CA TRP A 531 13.96 29.70 -10.12
C TRP A 531 15.21 29.51 -10.99
N THR A 532 16.35 29.36 -10.31
CA THR A 532 17.69 29.26 -10.92
C THR A 532 18.25 27.84 -10.91
N SER A 533 17.50 26.88 -10.39
CA SER A 533 17.82 25.46 -10.46
C SER A 533 17.82 24.97 -11.89
N ILE A 534 18.78 24.10 -12.22
CA ILE A 534 18.90 23.55 -13.56
C ILE A 534 18.38 22.12 -13.53
N THR A 535 17.47 21.82 -14.45
CA THR A 535 16.90 20.48 -14.64
C THR A 535 17.37 19.90 -15.96
N GLN A 536 18.13 18.82 -15.85
CA GLN A 536 18.64 18.06 -16.97
C GLN A 536 18.13 16.62 -16.90
N GLY A 537 18.32 15.83 -17.94
CA GLY A 537 17.89 14.43 -17.88
C GLY A 537 17.94 13.72 -19.21
N PHE A 538 17.46 12.48 -19.17
CA PHE A 538 17.44 11.59 -20.30
C PHE A 538 16.05 11.12 -20.64
N SER A 539 15.76 11.12 -21.94
CA SER A 539 14.59 10.45 -22.48
C SER A 539 14.98 9.14 -23.16
N GLY A 540 14.15 8.12 -23.03
CA GLY A 540 14.25 6.90 -23.84
C GLY A 540 13.77 7.11 -25.28
N THR A 541 12.85 8.05 -25.50
CA THR A 541 12.17 8.27 -26.77
C THR A 541 11.98 9.75 -27.08
N ASP A 542 11.66 10.08 -28.33
CA ASP A 542 11.31 11.45 -28.76
C ASP A 542 9.79 11.69 -28.82
N ASP A 543 8.98 10.70 -28.40
CA ASP A 543 7.54 10.67 -28.68
C ASP A 543 6.78 11.76 -27.92
N THR A 544 7.12 11.98 -26.65
CA THR A 544 6.48 13.00 -25.80
C THR A 544 7.17 14.36 -25.90
N LYS A 545 8.20 14.51 -26.73
CA LYS A 545 8.95 15.78 -26.90
C LYS A 545 8.04 16.97 -27.19
N LEU A 546 6.99 16.74 -27.99
CA LEU A 546 5.98 17.75 -28.35
C LEU A 546 5.20 18.28 -27.14
N LEU A 547 5.10 17.50 -26.07
CA LEU A 547 4.37 17.82 -24.84
C LEU A 547 5.26 18.18 -23.65
N ASN A 548 6.59 18.25 -23.84
CA ASN A 548 7.49 18.72 -22.79
C ASN A 548 7.14 20.17 -22.38
N PRO A 549 7.22 20.50 -21.07
CA PRO A 549 7.12 21.89 -20.61
C PRO A 549 8.02 22.82 -21.42
N GLU A 550 7.55 24.03 -21.72
CA GLU A 550 8.33 24.99 -22.52
C GLU A 550 9.61 25.44 -21.80
N THR A 551 9.63 25.30 -20.47
CA THR A 551 10.78 25.56 -19.61
C THR A 551 11.89 24.52 -19.72
N ILE A 552 11.72 23.44 -20.49
CA ILE A 552 12.76 22.43 -20.72
C ILE A 552 12.81 22.00 -22.18
N GLN A 553 14.01 22.02 -22.78
CA GLN A 553 14.19 21.73 -24.19
C GLN A 553 15.00 20.46 -24.42
N GLN A 554 14.50 19.59 -25.29
CA GLN A 554 15.27 18.43 -25.71
C GLN A 554 16.23 18.79 -26.85
N ARG A 555 17.54 18.74 -26.57
CA ARG A 555 18.61 19.21 -27.45
C ARG A 555 19.65 18.11 -27.69
N ASN A 556 19.34 17.21 -28.63
CA ASN A 556 20.22 16.09 -28.98
C ASN A 556 21.42 16.58 -29.82
N PRO A 557 22.68 16.27 -29.45
CA PRO A 557 23.84 16.54 -30.29
C PRO A 557 23.77 15.76 -31.62
N PRO A 558 24.47 16.20 -32.69
CA PRO A 558 24.34 15.62 -34.03
C PRO A 558 24.51 14.10 -34.09
N HIS A 559 25.49 13.56 -33.35
CA HIS A 559 25.78 12.11 -33.31
C HIS A 559 24.66 11.28 -32.64
N LEU A 560 23.74 11.89 -31.88
CA LEU A 560 22.60 11.20 -31.24
C LEU A 560 21.28 11.31 -32.03
N LYS A 561 21.24 12.03 -33.17
CA LYS A 561 20.02 12.24 -33.96
C LYS A 561 19.49 10.97 -34.69
N HIS A 562 20.34 9.97 -34.93
CA HIS A 562 19.99 8.78 -35.73
C HIS A 562 19.45 7.59 -34.91
N THR A 563 19.33 7.74 -33.60
CA THR A 563 19.09 6.66 -32.62
C THR A 563 17.71 6.00 -32.76
N THR A 564 16.64 6.79 -32.92
CA THR A 564 15.27 6.27 -33.10
C THR A 564 15.06 5.53 -34.43
N GLY A 565 15.70 6.02 -35.50
CA GLY A 565 15.56 5.43 -36.84
C GLY A 565 16.12 4.01 -36.92
N LEU A 566 17.26 3.77 -36.27
CA LEU A 566 17.91 2.46 -36.25
C LEU A 566 17.04 1.37 -35.60
N GLN A 567 16.35 1.69 -34.50
CA GLN A 567 15.47 0.73 -33.82
C GLN A 567 14.27 0.32 -34.69
N LEU A 568 13.69 1.29 -35.41
CA LEU A 568 12.61 1.02 -36.36
C LEU A 568 13.10 0.19 -37.55
N ILE A 569 14.30 0.47 -38.07
CA ILE A 569 14.92 -0.35 -39.13
C ILE A 569 15.10 -1.79 -38.64
N ASN A 570 15.59 -1.99 -37.41
CA ASN A 570 15.75 -3.32 -36.84
C ASN A 570 14.42 -4.07 -36.70
N LEU A 571 13.34 -3.38 -36.31
CA LEU A 571 12.00 -3.97 -36.27
C LEU A 571 11.52 -4.41 -37.66
N LEU A 572 11.77 -3.59 -38.70
CA LEU A 572 11.32 -3.83 -40.07
C LEU A 572 12.12 -4.91 -40.82
N ARG A 573 13.09 -5.57 -40.19
CA ARG A 573 13.84 -6.68 -40.82
C ARG A 573 12.95 -7.89 -41.07
N GLU A 574 13.23 -8.63 -42.14
CA GLU A 574 12.43 -9.79 -42.58
C GLU A 574 12.29 -10.88 -41.50
N GLU A 575 13.33 -11.09 -40.69
CA GLU A 575 13.34 -12.06 -39.59
C GLU A 575 12.26 -11.83 -38.53
N ASN A 576 11.75 -10.59 -38.44
CA ASN A 576 10.67 -10.18 -37.54
C ASN A 576 9.27 -10.19 -38.21
N ASN A 577 9.18 -10.50 -39.50
CA ASN A 577 7.94 -10.45 -40.28
C ASN A 577 7.03 -11.66 -40.05
N THR A 578 6.92 -12.11 -38.79
CA THR A 578 5.97 -13.14 -38.39
C THR A 578 4.89 -12.54 -37.50
N TYR A 579 3.63 -12.75 -37.88
CA TYR A 579 2.47 -12.20 -37.19
C TYR A 579 1.40 -13.28 -37.01
N VAL A 580 0.85 -13.37 -35.79
CA VAL A 580 -0.19 -14.33 -35.44
C VAL A 580 -1.38 -13.60 -34.80
N PRO A 581 -2.56 -13.58 -35.46
CA PRO A 581 -3.76 -13.04 -34.84
C PRO A 581 -4.36 -14.05 -33.86
N LEU A 582 -4.64 -13.61 -32.64
CA LEU A 582 -5.38 -14.43 -31.67
C LEU A 582 -6.88 -14.41 -31.98
N LYS A 583 -7.52 -15.55 -31.79
CA LYS A 583 -8.99 -15.64 -31.75
C LYS A 583 -9.48 -15.15 -30.38
N LEU A 584 -10.75 -14.73 -30.30
CA LEU A 584 -11.40 -14.20 -29.10
C LEU A 584 -11.38 -15.13 -27.88
N GLN A 585 -11.05 -16.41 -28.05
CA GLN A 585 -11.05 -17.43 -27.00
C GLN A 585 -9.66 -17.51 -26.32
N ASP A 586 -9.62 -17.24 -25.01
CA ASP A 586 -8.47 -17.36 -24.08
C ASP A 586 -7.09 -17.06 -24.70
N HIS A 587 -6.74 -15.77 -24.77
CA HIS A 587 -5.46 -15.31 -25.33
C HIS A 587 -4.23 -15.97 -24.68
N ALA A 588 -4.27 -16.25 -23.37
CA ALA A 588 -3.13 -16.80 -22.65
C ALA A 588 -2.82 -18.24 -23.10
N GLU A 589 -3.85 -19.08 -23.24
CA GLU A 589 -3.67 -20.45 -23.72
C GLU A 589 -3.26 -20.47 -25.20
N ALA A 590 -3.78 -19.56 -26.02
CA ALA A 590 -3.36 -19.43 -27.42
C ALA A 590 -1.87 -19.05 -27.55
N ILE A 591 -1.37 -18.15 -26.69
CA ILE A 591 0.07 -17.81 -26.62
C ILE A 591 0.90 -19.03 -26.20
N LEU A 592 0.46 -19.79 -25.18
CA LEU A 592 1.14 -21.02 -24.75
C LEU A 592 1.17 -22.07 -25.87
N GLN A 593 0.09 -22.24 -26.61
CA GLN A 593 0.04 -23.15 -27.77
C GLN A 593 1.01 -22.71 -28.87
N LEU A 594 1.12 -21.41 -29.15
CA LEU A 594 2.10 -20.89 -30.11
C LEU A 594 3.54 -21.10 -29.62
N PHE A 595 3.80 -20.87 -28.34
CA PHE A 595 5.10 -21.11 -27.70
C PHE A 595 5.51 -22.59 -27.76
N ARG A 596 4.57 -23.51 -27.54
CA ARG A 596 4.77 -24.97 -27.71
C ARG A 596 5.17 -25.34 -29.13
N LYS A 597 4.47 -24.77 -30.13
CA LYS A 597 4.71 -25.06 -31.55
C LYS A 597 5.99 -24.43 -32.11
N THR A 598 6.47 -23.35 -31.51
CA THR A 598 7.59 -22.56 -32.03
C THR A 598 8.85 -22.78 -31.20
N GLY A 599 9.54 -23.91 -31.42
CA GLY A 599 10.72 -24.33 -30.64
C GLY A 599 11.87 -23.31 -30.56
N ALA A 600 11.97 -22.37 -31.52
CA ALA A 600 12.97 -21.31 -31.49
C ALA A 600 12.70 -20.20 -30.46
N VAL A 601 11.45 -20.04 -30.00
CA VAL A 601 11.07 -18.97 -29.07
C VAL A 601 11.54 -19.32 -27.66
N THR A 602 12.22 -18.39 -27.00
CA THR A 602 12.74 -18.57 -25.63
C THR A 602 12.26 -17.49 -24.67
N VAL A 603 11.63 -16.44 -25.21
CA VAL A 603 11.18 -15.26 -24.46
C VAL A 603 9.73 -14.93 -24.82
N ILE A 604 8.91 -14.58 -23.83
CA ILE A 604 7.57 -14.00 -24.04
C ILE A 604 7.53 -12.64 -23.38
N LEU A 605 7.22 -11.63 -24.18
CA LEU A 605 7.03 -10.24 -23.80
C LEU A 605 5.53 -9.93 -23.95
N ASP A 606 4.87 -9.58 -22.83
CA ASP A 606 3.43 -9.28 -22.80
C ASP A 606 3.10 -7.80 -22.57
N PRO A 607 3.62 -6.83 -23.36
CA PRO A 607 3.28 -5.41 -23.21
C PRO A 607 1.84 -5.08 -23.65
N GLY A 608 1.13 -6.05 -24.23
CA GLY A 608 -0.28 -5.94 -24.60
C GLY A 608 -1.23 -6.32 -23.48
N ALA A 609 -0.72 -6.81 -22.34
CA ALA A 609 -1.49 -7.35 -21.23
C ALA A 609 -2.52 -8.39 -21.71
N LEU A 610 -2.11 -9.34 -22.55
CA LEU A 610 -2.97 -10.38 -23.11
C LEU A 610 -3.08 -11.61 -22.20
N VAL A 611 -2.11 -11.85 -21.33
CA VAL A 611 -2.14 -12.97 -20.36
C VAL A 611 -3.00 -12.61 -19.14
N LEU A 612 -4.29 -12.33 -19.29
CA LEU A 612 -5.14 -11.86 -18.16
C LEU A 612 -5.52 -12.94 -17.13
N LYS A 613 -5.61 -14.20 -17.58
CA LYS A 613 -6.17 -15.32 -16.79
C LYS A 613 -5.25 -15.85 -15.71
N TYR A 614 -3.93 -15.73 -15.89
CA TYR A 614 -2.92 -16.30 -15.00
C TYR A 614 -2.12 -15.21 -14.30
N SER A 615 -1.70 -15.45 -13.05
CA SER A 615 -0.61 -14.67 -12.45
C SER A 615 0.72 -14.96 -13.18
N SER A 616 1.71 -14.08 -13.01
CA SER A 616 3.02 -14.25 -13.65
C SER A 616 3.68 -15.58 -13.25
N LYS A 617 3.54 -16.00 -11.99
CA LYS A 617 3.95 -17.33 -11.52
C LYS A 617 3.20 -18.47 -12.22
N GLN A 618 1.86 -18.42 -12.25
CA GLN A 618 1.05 -19.47 -12.89
C GLN A 618 1.36 -19.60 -14.38
N PHE A 619 1.63 -18.49 -15.06
CA PHE A 619 2.01 -18.50 -16.46
C PHE A 619 3.42 -19.08 -16.66
N ALA A 620 4.37 -18.76 -15.78
CA ALA A 620 5.71 -19.33 -15.78
C ALA A 620 5.68 -20.86 -15.57
N GLU A 621 4.87 -21.35 -14.63
CA GLU A 621 4.64 -22.79 -14.41
C GLU A 621 4.12 -23.47 -15.69
N LYS A 622 3.13 -22.86 -16.35
CA LYS A 622 2.59 -23.38 -17.62
C LYS A 622 3.59 -23.32 -18.76
N MET A 623 4.43 -22.30 -18.82
CA MET A 623 5.50 -22.17 -19.80
C MET A 623 6.56 -23.28 -19.62
N LEU A 624 6.95 -23.56 -18.38
CA LEU A 624 7.91 -24.62 -18.06
C LEU A 624 7.34 -26.03 -18.33
N ALA A 625 6.04 -26.22 -18.08
CA ALA A 625 5.34 -27.46 -18.38
C ALA A 625 5.11 -27.66 -19.89
N ALA A 626 5.00 -26.57 -20.65
CA ALA A 626 4.75 -26.61 -22.08
C ALA A 626 5.91 -27.19 -22.90
N ARG A 627 7.15 -27.08 -22.41
CA ARG A 627 8.36 -27.46 -23.13
C ARG A 627 9.43 -28.01 -22.21
N THR A 628 10.20 -29.01 -22.67
CA THR A 628 11.20 -29.73 -21.86
C THR A 628 12.65 -29.29 -22.07
N ASP A 629 12.92 -28.39 -23.02
CA ASP A 629 14.28 -28.06 -23.49
C ASP A 629 15.07 -27.08 -22.59
N ARG A 630 14.46 -26.52 -21.56
CA ARG A 630 15.12 -25.67 -20.55
C ARG A 630 14.69 -26.05 -19.14
N ASN A 631 15.54 -25.76 -18.15
CA ASN A 631 15.31 -26.18 -16.76
C ASN A 631 14.67 -25.11 -15.89
N TYR A 632 14.67 -23.86 -16.36
CA TYR A 632 14.24 -22.72 -15.56
C TYR A 632 13.30 -21.79 -16.33
N VAL A 633 12.49 -21.02 -15.61
CA VAL A 633 11.76 -19.86 -16.13
C VAL A 633 12.03 -18.67 -15.21
N VAL A 634 12.47 -17.57 -15.80
CA VAL A 634 12.64 -16.28 -15.11
C VAL A 634 11.37 -15.45 -15.30
N PHE A 635 10.85 -14.89 -14.21
CA PHE A 635 9.66 -14.06 -14.20
C PHE A 635 9.72 -13.07 -13.01
N PHE A 636 8.79 -12.12 -12.97
CA PHE A 636 8.62 -11.22 -11.83
C PHE A 636 7.47 -11.69 -10.94
N ASP A 637 7.67 -11.66 -9.63
CA ASP A 637 6.64 -11.99 -8.64
C ASP A 637 5.72 -10.80 -8.29
N GLU A 638 4.84 -11.01 -7.32
CA GLU A 638 3.88 -10.01 -6.84
C GLU A 638 4.53 -8.83 -6.10
N ILE A 639 5.79 -8.96 -5.67
CA ILE A 639 6.57 -7.88 -5.04
C ILE A 639 7.55 -7.22 -6.01
N HIS A 640 7.40 -7.48 -7.31
CA HIS A 640 8.25 -6.95 -8.38
C HIS A 640 9.74 -7.34 -8.25
N ASP A 641 10.04 -8.47 -7.60
CA ASP A 641 11.39 -9.04 -7.53
C ASP A 641 11.57 -10.10 -8.63
N ILE A 642 12.80 -10.26 -9.10
CA ILE A 642 13.12 -11.20 -10.18
C ILE A 642 13.29 -12.60 -9.59
N GLN A 643 12.39 -13.50 -9.97
CA GLN A 643 12.36 -14.87 -9.50
C GLN A 643 12.69 -15.86 -10.63
N VAL A 644 13.27 -17.00 -10.23
CA VAL A 644 13.60 -18.13 -11.10
C VAL A 644 12.89 -19.37 -10.58
N LEU A 645 12.00 -19.91 -11.40
CA LEU A 645 11.29 -21.17 -11.16
C LEU A 645 12.05 -22.33 -11.81
N SER A 646 12.41 -23.35 -11.04
CA SER A 646 13.02 -24.60 -11.53
C SER A 646 11.97 -25.67 -11.86
N ARG A 647 12.39 -26.73 -12.55
CA ARG A 647 11.54 -27.93 -12.77
C ARG A 647 11.14 -28.67 -11.50
N SER A 648 11.91 -28.55 -10.41
CA SER A 648 11.55 -29.11 -9.11
C SER A 648 10.42 -28.32 -8.42
N GLY A 649 10.03 -27.15 -8.97
CA GLY A 649 9.05 -26.25 -8.38
C GLY A 649 9.65 -25.27 -7.37
N GLU A 650 10.98 -25.26 -7.23
CA GLU A 650 11.70 -24.34 -6.34
C GLU A 650 11.77 -22.94 -6.95
N ILE A 651 11.60 -21.93 -6.11
CA ILE A 651 11.69 -20.52 -6.49
C ILE A 651 12.92 -19.93 -5.80
N THR A 652 13.80 -19.32 -6.60
CA THR A 652 15.02 -18.66 -6.11
C THR A 652 15.13 -17.26 -6.70
N ARG A 653 15.79 -16.34 -5.98
CA ARG A 653 16.10 -15.01 -6.51
C ARG A 653 17.07 -15.11 -7.67
N PHE A 654 16.88 -14.28 -8.70
CA PHE A 654 17.70 -14.28 -9.90
C PHE A 654 19.20 -14.21 -9.62
N ASN A 655 19.66 -13.27 -8.78
CA ASN A 655 21.08 -13.05 -8.47
C ASN A 655 21.75 -14.25 -7.78
N LEU A 656 20.99 -15.17 -7.20
CA LEU A 656 21.49 -16.38 -6.53
C LEU A 656 21.39 -17.62 -7.43
N SER A 657 20.79 -17.47 -8.61
CA SER A 657 20.55 -18.57 -9.54
C SER A 657 21.65 -18.66 -10.61
N PRO A 658 21.84 -19.82 -11.25
CA PRO A 658 22.70 -19.95 -12.43
C PRO A 658 22.27 -19.05 -13.61
N CYS A 659 21.02 -18.58 -13.62
CA CYS A 659 20.50 -17.74 -14.70
C CYS A 659 21.10 -16.32 -14.69
N ALA A 660 21.65 -15.86 -13.56
CA ALA A 660 22.29 -14.55 -13.45
C ALA A 660 23.55 -14.44 -14.33
N SER A 661 24.31 -15.52 -14.44
CA SER A 661 25.49 -15.59 -15.30
C SER A 661 25.14 -16.02 -16.73
N ASP A 662 24.18 -16.94 -16.91
CA ASP A 662 23.80 -17.45 -18.23
C ASP A 662 22.29 -17.69 -18.41
N MET A 663 21.64 -16.84 -19.21
CA MET A 663 20.22 -16.96 -19.59
C MET A 663 19.95 -18.05 -20.65
N SER A 664 20.97 -18.76 -21.15
CA SER A 664 20.77 -19.84 -22.12
C SER A 664 19.98 -21.03 -21.54
N CYS A 665 20.04 -21.22 -20.22
CA CYS A 665 19.40 -22.33 -19.51
C CYS A 665 17.92 -22.10 -19.10
N ALA A 666 17.37 -20.90 -19.35
CA ALA A 666 16.06 -20.48 -18.84
C ALA A 666 15.14 -19.87 -19.90
N PHE A 667 13.84 -20.06 -19.81
CA PHE A 667 12.88 -19.20 -20.51
C PHE A 667 12.71 -17.88 -19.77
N LEU A 668 12.27 -16.83 -20.46
CA LEU A 668 11.97 -15.53 -19.84
C LEU A 668 10.53 -15.12 -20.13
N TYR A 669 9.78 -14.78 -19.08
CA TYR A 669 8.47 -14.14 -19.19
C TYR A 669 8.54 -12.74 -18.58
N LEU A 670 8.22 -11.73 -19.39
CA LEU A 670 8.01 -10.35 -18.94
C LEU A 670 6.56 -9.96 -19.18
N ASP A 671 5.86 -9.62 -18.12
CA ASP A 671 4.52 -9.05 -18.20
C ASP A 671 4.55 -7.57 -18.61
N ASP A 672 3.38 -6.94 -18.66
CA ASP A 672 3.21 -5.56 -19.08
C ASP A 672 4.04 -4.55 -18.28
N ALA A 673 4.06 -4.68 -16.94
CA ALA A 673 4.78 -3.76 -16.05
C ALA A 673 6.29 -3.87 -16.22
N HIS A 674 6.79 -5.09 -16.42
CA HIS A 674 8.22 -5.40 -16.42
C HIS A 674 8.83 -5.40 -17.83
N CYS A 675 8.05 -5.09 -18.87
CA CYS A 675 8.57 -4.81 -20.22
C CYS A 675 9.32 -3.47 -20.31
N ARG A 676 9.28 -2.63 -19.26
CA ARG A 676 10.07 -1.39 -19.12
C ARG A 676 11.08 -1.56 -17.96
N GLY A 677 12.28 -0.99 -18.12
CA GLY A 677 13.27 -0.89 -17.03
C GLY A 677 14.07 -2.15 -16.67
N SER A 678 13.63 -3.36 -17.03
CA SER A 678 14.33 -4.62 -16.69
C SER A 678 15.42 -5.00 -17.71
N ASP A 679 16.61 -5.40 -17.27
CA ASP A 679 17.73 -5.74 -18.18
C ASP A 679 18.19 -7.19 -17.98
N PHE A 680 18.23 -7.97 -19.06
CA PHE A 680 18.64 -9.37 -19.06
C PHE A 680 19.67 -9.62 -20.16
N LYS A 681 20.75 -10.33 -19.83
CA LYS A 681 21.78 -10.76 -20.79
C LYS A 681 21.29 -11.97 -21.59
N LEU A 682 20.42 -11.72 -22.56
CA LEU A 682 19.81 -12.78 -23.39
C LEU A 682 20.80 -13.33 -24.45
N PRO A 683 20.72 -14.64 -24.77
CA PRO A 683 21.54 -15.22 -25.83
C PRO A 683 21.33 -14.54 -27.19
N LEU A 684 22.37 -14.53 -28.04
CA LEU A 684 22.29 -13.94 -29.39
C LEU A 684 21.24 -14.61 -30.29
N THR A 685 20.88 -15.86 -30.01
CA THR A 685 19.85 -16.61 -30.76
C THR A 685 18.45 -16.47 -30.16
N ALA A 686 18.24 -15.58 -29.19
CA ALA A 686 16.96 -15.43 -28.54
C ALA A 686 15.90 -14.92 -29.52
N ARG A 687 14.77 -15.64 -29.60
CA ARG A 687 13.58 -15.20 -30.31
C ARG A 687 12.44 -14.99 -29.32
N ALA A 688 11.75 -13.85 -29.43
CA ALA A 688 10.67 -13.51 -28.51
C ALA A 688 9.30 -13.42 -29.18
N ILE A 689 8.25 -13.85 -28.47
CA ILE A 689 6.87 -13.47 -28.76
C ILE A 689 6.62 -12.10 -28.14
N LEU A 690 6.12 -11.14 -28.92
CA LEU A 690 5.70 -9.82 -28.43
C LEU A 690 4.20 -9.64 -28.67
N THR A 691 3.45 -9.47 -27.59
CA THR A 691 2.00 -9.27 -27.66
C THR A 691 1.63 -7.83 -28.00
N LEU A 692 0.59 -7.62 -28.82
CA LEU A 692 0.04 -6.33 -29.19
C LEU A 692 -1.35 -6.17 -28.56
N GLY A 693 -1.47 -5.21 -27.63
CA GLY A 693 -2.72 -4.80 -27.00
C GLY A 693 -3.25 -3.49 -27.58
N ALA A 694 -4.56 -3.26 -27.48
CA ALA A 694 -5.17 -2.04 -27.99
C ALA A 694 -4.51 -0.78 -27.37
N ASN A 695 -4.43 0.29 -28.16
CA ASN A 695 -3.92 1.61 -27.75
C ASN A 695 -2.41 1.64 -27.45
N MET A 696 -1.69 0.55 -27.71
CA MET A 696 -0.24 0.54 -27.58
C MET A 696 0.36 1.58 -28.54
N CYS A 697 1.18 2.46 -27.97
CA CYS A 697 1.89 3.53 -28.68
C CYS A 697 3.27 3.05 -29.13
N LYS A 698 3.91 3.81 -30.03
CA LYS A 698 5.22 3.46 -30.59
C LYS A 698 6.29 3.30 -29.49
N ASP A 699 6.31 4.18 -28.50
CA ASP A 699 7.22 4.12 -27.35
C ASP A 699 7.19 2.76 -26.64
N LYS A 700 6.02 2.30 -26.21
CA LYS A 700 5.83 1.03 -25.50
C LYS A 700 6.20 -0.16 -26.39
N LEU A 701 5.85 -0.12 -27.68
CA LEU A 701 6.26 -1.12 -28.66
C LEU A 701 7.80 -1.21 -28.75
N LEU A 702 8.49 -0.08 -28.92
CA LEU A 702 9.94 -0.01 -29.03
C LEU A 702 10.64 -0.44 -27.74
N GLN A 703 10.20 0.08 -26.59
CA GLN A 703 10.80 -0.22 -25.29
C GLN A 703 10.74 -1.70 -24.93
N SER A 704 9.61 -2.35 -25.24
CA SER A 704 9.41 -3.77 -25.05
C SER A 704 10.26 -4.58 -26.04
N SER A 705 10.27 -4.19 -27.31
CA SER A 705 11.09 -4.86 -28.34
C SER A 705 12.58 -4.85 -28.00
N MET A 706 13.07 -3.73 -27.45
CA MET A 706 14.47 -3.53 -27.08
C MET A 706 14.88 -4.24 -25.77
N ARG A 707 14.02 -5.05 -25.15
CA ARG A 707 14.47 -6.08 -24.19
C ARG A 707 15.39 -7.10 -24.87
N LEU A 708 15.22 -7.28 -26.19
CA LEU A 708 16.21 -7.91 -27.06
C LEU A 708 17.27 -6.87 -27.47
N ARG A 709 18.29 -6.67 -26.63
CA ARG A 709 19.36 -5.67 -26.87
C ARG A 709 20.10 -5.86 -28.20
N GLN A 710 20.13 -7.08 -28.73
CA GLN A 710 20.77 -7.44 -29.99
C GLN A 710 19.74 -7.71 -31.11
N LEU A 711 18.57 -7.07 -31.05
CA LEU A 711 17.53 -7.13 -32.08
C LEU A 711 18.11 -6.69 -33.44
N GLY A 712 17.96 -7.52 -34.47
CA GLY A 712 18.55 -7.29 -35.79
C GLY A 712 20.03 -7.71 -35.91
N ARG A 713 20.62 -8.23 -34.82
CA ARG A 713 21.99 -8.77 -34.73
C ARG A 713 21.98 -10.20 -34.16
N GLY A 714 21.05 -11.01 -34.66
CA GLY A 714 20.83 -12.41 -34.25
C GLY A 714 19.56 -12.62 -33.45
N GLN A 715 19.17 -11.66 -32.59
CA GLN A 715 17.89 -11.74 -31.88
C GLN A 715 16.74 -11.25 -32.77
N SER A 716 15.59 -11.90 -32.65
CA SER A 716 14.41 -11.65 -33.51
C SER A 716 13.08 -11.70 -32.74
N LEU A 717 12.03 -11.16 -33.35
CA LEU A 717 10.68 -11.07 -32.80
C LEU A 717 9.64 -11.82 -33.63
N LEU A 718 8.54 -12.16 -32.98
CA LEU A 718 7.29 -12.58 -33.59
C LEU A 718 6.16 -11.82 -32.90
N PHE A 719 5.25 -11.25 -33.68
CA PHE A 719 4.14 -10.46 -33.15
C PHE A 719 2.88 -11.30 -32.96
N VAL A 720 2.19 -11.09 -31.84
CA VAL A 720 0.90 -11.70 -31.54
C VAL A 720 -0.10 -10.60 -31.23
N ALA A 721 -1.22 -10.53 -31.93
CA ALA A 721 -2.21 -9.47 -31.72
C ALA A 721 -3.52 -10.00 -31.13
N SER A 722 -4.13 -9.22 -30.24
CA SER A 722 -5.52 -9.44 -29.84
C SER A 722 -6.48 -9.30 -31.02
N HIS A 723 -7.70 -9.82 -30.88
CA HIS A 723 -8.74 -9.66 -31.89
C HIS A 723 -8.98 -8.18 -32.25
N GLU A 724 -9.04 -7.31 -31.23
CA GLU A 724 -9.22 -5.87 -31.39
C GLU A 724 -8.11 -5.23 -32.25
N VAL A 725 -6.84 -5.52 -31.96
CA VAL A 725 -5.70 -4.99 -32.72
C VAL A 725 -5.69 -5.53 -34.14
N ASN A 726 -5.96 -6.83 -34.32
CA ASN A 726 -6.02 -7.44 -35.64
C ASN A 726 -7.08 -6.79 -36.54
N THR A 727 -8.26 -6.47 -35.99
CA THR A 727 -9.31 -5.75 -36.72
C THR A 727 -8.86 -4.35 -37.13
N GLN A 728 -8.19 -3.61 -36.24
CA GLN A 728 -7.64 -2.29 -36.55
C GLN A 728 -6.55 -2.36 -37.64
N LEU A 729 -5.65 -3.34 -37.57
CA LEU A 729 -4.60 -3.56 -38.56
C LEU A 729 -5.19 -3.91 -39.94
N LYS A 730 -6.22 -4.76 -40.00
CA LYS A 730 -6.92 -5.09 -41.25
C LYS A 730 -7.57 -3.85 -41.88
N ALA A 731 -8.24 -3.02 -41.07
CA ALA A 731 -8.83 -1.78 -41.55
C ALA A 731 -7.76 -0.82 -42.12
N TYR A 732 -6.62 -0.70 -41.43
CA TYR A 732 -5.49 0.09 -41.90
C TYR A 732 -4.92 -0.43 -43.22
N LEU A 733 -4.66 -1.73 -43.32
CA LEU A 733 -4.19 -2.37 -44.55
C LEU A 733 -5.18 -2.18 -45.70
N ALA A 734 -6.49 -2.29 -45.45
CA ALA A 734 -7.52 -2.07 -46.46
C ALA A 734 -7.55 -0.61 -46.97
N ALA A 735 -7.38 0.37 -46.08
CA ALA A 735 -7.28 1.78 -46.47
C ALA A 735 -6.02 2.08 -47.29
N SER A 736 -4.89 1.47 -46.93
CA SER A 736 -3.64 1.62 -47.67
C SER A 736 -3.70 1.02 -49.08
N LYS A 737 -4.36 -0.14 -49.25
CA LYS A 737 -4.59 -0.74 -50.58
C LYS A 737 -5.37 0.17 -51.53
N LYS A 738 -6.37 0.91 -51.02
CA LYS A 738 -7.17 1.85 -51.82
C LYS A 738 -6.35 3.03 -52.32
N ASN A 739 -5.37 3.48 -51.53
CA ASN A 739 -4.54 4.65 -51.87
C ASN A 739 -3.35 4.32 -52.79
N ASN A 740 -2.85 3.08 -52.78
CA ASN A 740 -1.62 2.68 -53.49
C ASN A 740 -1.85 1.74 -54.69
N GLY A 741 -3.03 1.75 -55.33
CA GLY A 741 -3.24 1.03 -56.59
C GLY A 741 -3.21 -0.51 -56.52
N GLY A 742 -3.48 -1.11 -55.36
CA GLY A 742 -3.74 -2.56 -55.24
C GLY A 742 -2.55 -3.48 -54.89
N SER A 743 -1.29 -3.03 -54.99
CA SER A 743 -0.14 -3.85 -54.57
C SER A 743 0.14 -3.71 -53.06
N ILE A 744 0.18 -4.84 -52.34
CA ILE A 744 0.62 -4.90 -50.93
C ILE A 744 2.12 -5.21 -50.93
N PRO A 745 3.00 -4.41 -50.28
CA PRO A 745 4.41 -4.77 -50.16
C PRO A 745 4.59 -6.08 -49.38
N GLU A 746 5.54 -6.91 -49.77
CA GLU A 746 5.88 -8.22 -49.18
C GLU A 746 6.25 -8.16 -47.66
N LEU A 747 6.59 -6.95 -47.16
CA LEU A 747 6.83 -6.59 -45.75
C LEU A 747 5.60 -5.99 -45.01
N ALA A 748 4.38 -6.33 -45.44
CA ALA A 748 3.15 -5.63 -45.08
C ALA A 748 2.84 -5.50 -43.57
N VAL A 749 3.11 -6.54 -42.78
CA VAL A 749 2.45 -6.67 -41.47
C VAL A 749 3.17 -5.91 -40.37
N VAL A 750 4.50 -6.04 -40.26
CA VAL A 750 5.27 -5.28 -39.26
C VAL A 750 5.22 -3.79 -39.55
N SER A 751 5.28 -3.40 -40.82
CA SER A 751 5.08 -2.01 -41.24
C SER A 751 3.70 -1.47 -40.83
N ALA A 752 2.65 -2.28 -40.97
CA ALA A 752 1.31 -1.93 -40.48
C ALA A 752 1.26 -1.82 -38.95
N VAL A 753 1.94 -2.71 -38.21
CA VAL A 753 2.04 -2.63 -36.73
C VAL A 753 2.73 -1.34 -36.30
N VAL A 754 3.87 -0.99 -36.89
CA VAL A 754 4.58 0.26 -36.60
C VAL A 754 3.72 1.48 -36.92
N SER A 755 3.05 1.48 -38.08
CA SER A 755 2.17 2.57 -38.49
C SER A 755 0.95 2.73 -37.57
N TRP A 756 0.36 1.62 -37.14
CA TRP A 756 -0.73 1.61 -36.17
C TRP A 756 -0.28 2.16 -34.81
N ALA A 757 0.88 1.74 -34.30
CA ALA A 757 1.43 2.24 -33.04
C ALA A 757 1.75 3.75 -33.11
N LEU A 758 2.27 4.23 -34.24
CA LEU A 758 2.48 5.66 -34.52
C LEU A 758 1.18 6.46 -34.51
N GLN A 759 0.12 5.96 -35.15
CA GLN A 759 -1.18 6.61 -35.10
C GLN A 759 -1.74 6.69 -33.68
N ASN A 760 -1.54 5.65 -32.88
CA ASN A 760 -1.91 5.68 -31.46
C ASN A 760 -1.12 6.73 -30.70
N THR A 761 0.20 6.85 -30.94
CA THR A 761 1.03 7.94 -30.40
C THR A 761 0.46 9.32 -30.77
N CYS A 762 0.14 9.56 -32.04
CA CYS A 762 -0.44 10.84 -32.48
C CYS A 762 -1.78 11.16 -31.80
N ARG A 763 -2.67 10.18 -31.68
CA ARG A 763 -3.96 10.34 -30.98
C ARG A 763 -3.75 10.66 -29.50
N ARG A 764 -2.88 9.89 -28.83
CA ARG A 764 -2.52 10.11 -27.42
C ARG A 764 -1.96 11.52 -27.22
N ILE A 765 -1.07 11.98 -28.09
CA ILE A 765 -0.53 13.35 -28.00
C ILE A 765 -1.65 14.37 -28.09
N ALA A 766 -2.57 14.24 -29.07
CA ALA A 766 -3.70 15.14 -29.22
C ALA A 766 -4.64 15.16 -28.00
N ASP A 767 -4.88 14.00 -27.39
CA ASP A 767 -5.71 13.88 -26.19
C ASP A 767 -5.04 14.59 -24.99
N LEU A 768 -3.70 14.54 -24.91
CA LEU A 768 -2.92 15.15 -23.83
C LEU A 768 -2.74 16.67 -23.94
N VAL A 769 -3.01 17.29 -25.10
CA VAL A 769 -2.84 18.74 -25.30
C VAL A 769 -3.68 19.56 -24.33
N THR A 770 -4.90 19.12 -24.01
CA THR A 770 -5.77 19.85 -23.08
C THR A 770 -5.16 19.88 -21.67
N TYR A 771 -4.62 18.76 -21.19
CA TYR A 771 -3.91 18.69 -19.91
C TYR A 771 -2.65 19.55 -19.92
N PHE A 772 -1.85 19.47 -20.99
CA PHE A 772 -0.68 20.34 -21.16
C PHE A 772 -1.02 21.83 -21.02
N ALA A 773 -2.11 22.29 -21.63
CA ALA A 773 -2.58 23.67 -21.50
C ALA A 773 -3.06 24.02 -20.08
N ALA A 774 -3.69 23.09 -19.36
CA ALA A 774 -4.09 23.29 -17.96
C ALA A 774 -2.88 23.39 -17.02
N GLN A 775 -1.88 22.51 -17.19
CA GLN A 775 -0.65 22.55 -16.41
C GLN A 775 0.15 23.84 -16.66
N CYS A 776 0.22 24.30 -17.90
CA CYS A 776 0.80 25.60 -18.23
C CYS A 776 0.12 26.73 -17.46
N ARG A 777 -1.22 26.76 -17.43
CA ARG A 777 -1.98 27.75 -16.66
C ARG A 777 -1.62 27.68 -15.17
N SER A 778 -1.61 26.49 -14.58
CA SER A 778 -1.28 26.30 -13.16
C SER A 778 0.13 26.79 -12.82
N SER A 779 1.13 26.44 -13.65
CA SER A 779 2.52 26.90 -13.46
C SER A 779 2.65 28.42 -13.57
N MET A 780 1.93 29.05 -14.50
CA MET A 780 1.94 30.51 -14.65
C MET A 780 1.25 31.21 -13.48
N THR A 781 0.11 30.70 -13.02
CA THR A 781 -0.58 31.20 -11.83
C THR A 781 0.31 31.14 -10.60
N LYS A 782 1.05 30.03 -10.39
CA LYS A 782 2.04 29.94 -9.32
C LYS A 782 3.13 30.99 -9.49
N ALA A 783 3.74 31.11 -10.67
CA ALA A 783 4.80 32.09 -10.89
C ALA A 783 4.35 33.53 -10.56
N GLU A 784 3.14 33.92 -10.98
CA GLU A 784 2.53 35.20 -10.63
C GLU A 784 2.29 35.33 -9.11
N ALA A 785 1.77 34.28 -8.46
CA ALA A 785 1.58 34.26 -7.02
C ALA A 785 2.90 34.43 -6.25
N TYR A 786 3.98 33.76 -6.69
CA TYR A 786 5.32 33.89 -6.12
C TYR A 786 5.88 35.31 -6.24
N SER A 787 5.59 36.02 -7.34
CA SER A 787 6.05 37.39 -7.55
C SER A 787 5.24 38.44 -6.78
N THR A 788 3.95 38.19 -6.55
CA THR A 788 3.02 39.20 -6.02
C THR A 788 2.74 39.05 -4.53
N SER A 789 2.89 37.85 -3.97
CA SER A 789 2.53 37.55 -2.59
C SER A 789 3.58 38.06 -1.60
N LYS A 790 3.12 38.73 -0.53
CA LYS A 790 3.99 39.25 0.53
C LYS A 790 4.15 38.28 1.68
N THR A 791 3.14 37.47 1.95
CA THR A 791 3.14 36.47 3.02
C THR A 791 2.93 35.06 2.45
N LEU A 792 3.30 34.03 3.22
CA LEU A 792 3.03 32.63 2.86
C LEU A 792 1.53 32.33 2.81
N GLU A 793 0.72 33.06 3.59
CA GLU A 793 -0.74 32.91 3.58
C GLU A 793 -1.33 33.46 2.28
N ASP A 794 -0.88 34.64 1.82
CA ASP A 794 -1.28 35.22 0.54
C ASP A 794 -0.90 34.30 -0.62
N LEU A 795 0.33 33.76 -0.58
CA LEU A 795 0.86 32.84 -1.57
C LEU A 795 0.02 31.57 -1.67
N SER A 796 -0.31 30.99 -0.51
CA SER A 796 -1.14 29.79 -0.43
C SER A 796 -2.52 30.07 -1.00
N SER A 797 -3.13 31.19 -0.61
CA SER A 797 -4.45 31.60 -1.07
C SER A 797 -4.52 31.84 -2.58
N ALA A 798 -3.49 32.46 -3.16
CA ALA A 798 -3.39 32.70 -4.60
C ALA A 798 -3.17 31.42 -5.43
N CYS A 799 -2.65 30.35 -4.82
CA CYS A 799 -2.43 29.06 -5.48
C CYS A 799 -3.61 28.08 -5.33
N LEU A 800 -4.65 28.42 -4.56
CA LEU A 800 -5.84 27.58 -4.41
C LEU A 800 -6.72 27.62 -5.66
N GLU A 801 -7.14 26.45 -6.13
CA GLU A 801 -8.13 26.32 -7.19
C GLU A 801 -9.46 25.86 -6.60
N SER A 802 -10.57 26.47 -7.02
CA SER A 802 -11.91 26.00 -6.67
C SER A 802 -12.31 24.79 -7.52
N GLU A 803 -12.84 23.74 -6.90
CA GLU A 803 -13.44 22.62 -7.62
C GLU A 803 -14.87 22.94 -8.07
N VAL A 804 -15.26 22.44 -9.23
CA VAL A 804 -16.63 22.55 -9.73
C VAL A 804 -17.46 21.41 -9.17
N LEU A 805 -18.32 21.71 -8.20
CA LEU A 805 -19.10 20.69 -7.49
C LEU A 805 -20.52 20.48 -8.05
N GLN A 806 -21.14 21.52 -8.60
CA GLN A 806 -22.54 21.50 -9.03
C GLN A 806 -22.72 20.84 -10.38
N LEU A 807 -23.70 19.94 -10.50
CA LEU A 807 -23.99 19.20 -11.74
C LEU A 807 -24.31 20.11 -12.93
N GLU A 808 -25.07 21.18 -12.71
CA GLU A 808 -25.40 22.14 -13.77
C GLU A 808 -24.16 22.86 -14.30
N ARG A 809 -23.15 23.12 -13.46
CA ARG A 809 -21.89 23.72 -13.94
C ARG A 809 -21.01 22.72 -14.68
N LEU A 810 -21.10 21.43 -14.34
CA LEU A 810 -20.37 20.36 -15.01
C LEU A 810 -20.97 20.04 -16.39
N TYR A 811 -22.29 19.81 -16.44
CA TYR A 811 -22.99 19.26 -17.61
C TYR A 811 -24.04 20.19 -18.23
N GLY A 812 -24.35 21.33 -17.61
CA GLY A 812 -25.27 22.36 -18.11
C GLY A 812 -24.59 23.33 -19.09
N GLN A 813 -23.80 22.78 -20.01
CA GLN A 813 -23.14 23.49 -21.09
C GLN A 813 -23.27 22.71 -22.39
N SER A 814 -23.24 23.43 -23.52
CA SER A 814 -23.23 22.80 -24.84
C SER A 814 -21.94 22.01 -25.02
N ARG A 815 -22.07 20.76 -25.44
CA ARG A 815 -20.93 19.92 -25.80
C ARG A 815 -20.59 20.21 -27.25
N GLU A 816 -19.65 21.13 -27.44
CA GLU A 816 -19.12 21.45 -28.76
C GLU A 816 -17.74 20.82 -28.93
N GLU A 817 -17.53 20.17 -30.06
CA GLU A 817 -16.18 19.88 -30.53
C GLU A 817 -15.56 21.19 -30.98
N ARG A 818 -14.44 21.56 -30.34
CA ARG A 818 -13.71 22.78 -30.67
C ARG A 818 -12.28 22.44 -31.06
N PRO A 819 -11.65 23.22 -31.94
CA PRO A 819 -10.23 23.08 -32.21
C PRO A 819 -9.42 23.14 -30.91
N LEU A 820 -8.43 22.26 -30.76
CA LEU A 820 -7.57 22.23 -29.58
C LEU A 820 -6.88 23.57 -29.31
N THR A 821 -6.59 24.34 -30.37
CA THR A 821 -6.04 25.69 -30.30
C THR A 821 -6.99 26.68 -29.62
N GLU A 822 -8.28 26.58 -29.88
CA GLU A 822 -9.30 27.42 -29.23
C GLU A 822 -9.46 27.04 -27.76
N LEU A 823 -9.47 25.75 -27.43
CA LEU A 823 -9.53 25.28 -26.04
C LEU A 823 -8.31 25.75 -25.24
N ALA A 824 -7.12 25.67 -25.82
CA ALA A 824 -5.90 26.20 -25.21
C ALA A 824 -5.97 27.72 -25.03
N ARG A 825 -6.45 28.47 -26.03
CA ARG A 825 -6.62 29.93 -25.96
C ARG A 825 -7.66 30.33 -24.91
N ALA A 826 -8.75 29.59 -24.76
CA ALA A 826 -9.75 29.81 -23.73
C ALA A 826 -9.17 29.60 -22.32
N ARG A 827 -8.34 28.57 -22.13
CA ARG A 827 -7.70 28.27 -20.84
C ARG A 827 -6.63 29.30 -20.45
N LEU A 828 -5.82 29.73 -21.41
CA LEU A 828 -4.72 30.70 -21.21
C LEU A 828 -5.16 32.17 -21.37
N GLY A 829 -6.41 32.41 -21.76
CA GLY A 829 -6.90 33.74 -22.14
C GLY A 829 -6.85 34.79 -21.02
N ALA A 830 -6.84 34.39 -19.75
CA ALA A 830 -6.67 35.29 -18.61
C ALA A 830 -5.31 36.03 -18.67
N PHE A 831 -4.24 35.32 -19.04
CA PHE A 831 -2.90 35.90 -19.21
C PHE A 831 -2.75 36.66 -20.53
N ALA A 832 -3.65 36.47 -21.48
CA ALA A 832 -3.62 37.11 -22.80
C ALA A 832 -4.39 38.45 -22.86
N LYS A 833 -5.15 38.81 -21.81
CA LYS A 833 -6.10 39.95 -21.82
C LYS A 833 -5.70 41.15 -20.95
N ASN A 834 -4.49 41.20 -20.40
CA ASN A 834 -4.02 42.38 -19.64
C ASN A 834 -3.76 43.58 -20.57
N LYS A 835 -4.83 44.25 -21.00
CA LYS A 835 -4.82 45.46 -21.83
C LYS A 835 -4.49 46.74 -21.04
N GLY A 836 -4.02 46.64 -19.79
CA GLY A 836 -3.88 47.78 -18.88
C GLY A 836 -2.46 48.32 -18.65
N SER A 837 -1.40 47.61 -19.06
CA SER A 837 -0.02 48.08 -18.89
C SER A 837 0.71 48.05 -20.22
N SER A 838 1.35 49.16 -20.59
CA SER A 838 2.07 49.41 -21.84
C SER A 838 3.34 48.57 -22.05
N SER A 839 3.56 47.52 -21.26
CA SER A 839 4.53 46.46 -21.50
C SER A 839 3.82 45.10 -21.56
N SER A 840 3.99 44.36 -22.66
CA SER A 840 3.52 42.97 -22.72
C SER A 840 4.28 42.19 -21.66
N SER A 841 3.59 41.76 -20.60
CA SER A 841 4.22 41.01 -19.50
C SER A 841 4.90 39.75 -20.05
N ALA A 842 6.02 39.31 -19.44
CA ALA A 842 6.72 38.09 -19.85
C ALA A 842 5.78 36.87 -19.93
N MET A 843 4.77 36.82 -19.06
CA MET A 843 3.71 35.81 -19.03
C MET A 843 2.80 35.83 -20.26
N GLU A 844 2.45 37.00 -20.78
CA GLU A 844 1.64 37.12 -22.00
C GLU A 844 2.42 36.58 -23.21
N ILE A 845 3.70 36.92 -23.33
CA ILE A 845 4.58 36.42 -24.39
C ILE A 845 4.74 34.90 -24.28
N PHE A 846 4.84 34.38 -23.06
CA PHE A 846 4.90 32.95 -22.79
C PHE A 846 3.61 32.23 -23.23
N ALA A 847 2.43 32.71 -22.81
CA ALA A 847 1.14 32.15 -23.21
C ALA A 847 0.95 32.15 -24.74
N LYS A 848 1.31 33.25 -25.43
CA LYS A 848 1.24 33.33 -26.90
C LYS A 848 2.14 32.29 -27.59
N ARG A 849 3.36 32.06 -27.07
CA ARG A 849 4.27 31.02 -27.59
C ARG A 849 3.67 29.62 -27.46
N ILE A 850 3.07 29.30 -26.32
CA ILE A 850 2.41 28.01 -26.09
C ILE A 850 1.24 27.80 -27.05
N VAL A 851 0.37 28.79 -27.21
CA VAL A 851 -0.76 28.70 -28.15
C VAL A 851 -0.26 28.48 -29.58
N LYS A 852 0.78 29.21 -30.00
CA LYS A 852 1.41 29.05 -31.32
C LYS A 852 2.03 27.66 -31.50
N ARG A 853 2.65 27.11 -30.44
CA ARG A 853 3.19 25.74 -30.43
C ARG A 853 2.07 24.71 -30.56
N ILE A 854 0.95 24.87 -29.85
CA ILE A 854 -0.21 23.98 -29.99
C ILE A 854 -0.80 24.07 -31.41
N GLU A 855 -0.89 25.27 -31.97
CA GLU A 855 -1.36 25.50 -33.33
C GLU A 855 -0.49 24.85 -34.40
N SER A 856 0.83 24.85 -34.24
CA SER A 856 1.72 24.14 -35.16
C SER A 856 1.66 22.61 -35.01
N MET A 857 1.35 22.10 -33.82
CA MET A 857 1.28 20.65 -33.56
C MET A 857 -0.06 20.03 -34.00
N VAL A 858 -1.19 20.69 -33.72
CA VAL A 858 -2.55 20.14 -33.91
C VAL A 858 -3.52 21.15 -34.53
N PRO A 859 -3.25 21.68 -35.73
CA PRO A 859 -4.03 22.79 -36.31
C PRO A 859 -5.49 22.45 -36.60
N ARG A 860 -5.79 21.17 -36.88
CA ARG A 860 -7.11 20.72 -37.36
C ARG A 860 -7.79 19.70 -36.43
N VAL A 861 -7.22 19.44 -35.26
CA VAL A 861 -7.77 18.42 -34.35
C VAL A 861 -8.78 19.08 -33.43
N THR A 862 -10.01 18.56 -33.45
CA THR A 862 -11.07 18.95 -32.54
C THR A 862 -11.17 17.98 -31.37
N ARG A 863 -11.52 18.52 -30.20
CA ARG A 863 -11.85 17.74 -29.00
C ARG A 863 -12.99 18.41 -28.25
N SER A 864 -13.67 17.63 -27.43
CA SER A 864 -14.57 18.18 -26.41
C SER A 864 -13.73 18.78 -25.27
N ALA A 865 -14.24 19.82 -24.62
CA ALA A 865 -13.53 20.53 -23.55
C ALA A 865 -13.30 19.69 -22.27
N GLY A 866 -14.05 18.59 -22.10
CA GLY A 866 -13.96 17.70 -20.94
C GLY A 866 -12.82 16.68 -21.07
N GLY A 867 -11.88 16.71 -20.13
CA GLY A 867 -10.84 15.68 -20.00
C GLY A 867 -11.40 14.49 -19.21
N LEU A 868 -11.80 13.43 -19.91
CA LEU A 868 -12.40 12.23 -19.29
C LEU A 868 -11.38 11.22 -18.78
N ASP A 869 -10.16 11.23 -19.33
CA ASP A 869 -9.11 10.26 -19.05
C ASP A 869 -8.03 10.84 -18.13
N GLU A 870 -8.44 11.74 -17.24
CA GLU A 870 -7.55 12.43 -16.32
C GLU A 870 -7.28 11.56 -15.11
N GLU A 871 -6.06 11.02 -15.06
CA GLU A 871 -5.51 10.34 -13.88
C GLU A 871 -4.86 11.38 -12.98
N GLN A 872 -5.17 11.36 -11.69
CA GLN A 872 -4.60 12.30 -10.75
C GLN A 872 -4.19 11.57 -9.49
N GLU A 873 -3.02 11.86 -8.97
CA GLU A 873 -2.67 11.47 -7.62
C GLU A 873 -3.46 12.35 -6.66
N ARG A 874 -4.58 11.87 -6.15
CA ARG A 874 -5.46 12.63 -5.26
C ARG A 874 -5.18 12.18 -3.84
N GLU A 875 -4.48 13.00 -3.08
CA GLU A 875 -4.32 12.76 -1.65
C GLU A 875 -5.48 13.46 -0.95
N LEU A 876 -6.32 12.71 -0.25
CA LEU A 876 -7.44 13.26 0.52
C LEU A 876 -6.93 13.81 1.85
N GLN A 877 -7.52 14.92 2.31
CA GLN A 877 -7.28 15.40 3.66
C GLN A 877 -7.79 14.32 4.63
N GLN A 878 -6.90 13.77 5.45
CA GLN A 878 -7.26 12.68 6.36
C GLN A 878 -8.31 13.21 7.36
N GLU A 879 -9.52 12.65 7.30
CA GLU A 879 -10.50 12.87 8.35
C GLU A 879 -9.91 12.27 9.64
N LEU A 880 -9.90 13.07 10.71
CA LEU A 880 -9.61 12.58 12.05
C LEU A 880 -10.70 11.54 12.39
N GLU A 881 -10.38 10.25 12.19
CA GLU A 881 -11.15 9.15 12.78
C GLU A 881 -11.25 9.45 14.28
N GLN A 882 -12.47 9.60 14.81
CA GLN A 882 -12.69 9.72 16.25
C GLN A 882 -12.29 8.39 16.92
N GLU A 883 -11.04 8.29 17.35
CA GLU A 883 -10.64 7.24 18.28
C GLU A 883 -11.36 7.48 19.61
N VAL A 884 -12.27 6.58 19.95
CA VAL A 884 -12.89 6.56 21.28
C VAL A 884 -11.81 6.16 22.28
N GLN A 885 -11.18 7.15 22.91
CA GLN A 885 -10.32 6.91 24.05
C GLN A 885 -11.18 6.43 25.23
N VAL A 886 -11.11 5.12 25.50
CA VAL A 886 -11.73 4.52 26.68
C VAL A 886 -10.99 5.01 27.92
N HIS A 887 -11.57 6.02 28.59
CA HIS A 887 -11.03 6.56 29.83
C HIS A 887 -11.20 5.51 30.95
N ARG A 888 -10.12 4.84 31.32
CA ARG A 888 -10.13 3.89 32.44
C ARG A 888 -10.23 4.64 33.77
N PRO A 889 -10.88 4.08 34.80
CA PRO A 889 -10.95 4.71 36.11
C PRO A 889 -9.54 4.86 36.73
N PRO A 890 -9.34 5.87 37.60
CA PRO A 890 -8.06 6.14 38.25
C PRO A 890 -7.58 4.96 39.10
N SER A 891 -6.27 4.87 39.37
CA SER A 891 -5.71 3.80 40.20
C SER A 891 -6.40 3.74 41.57
N ALA A 892 -6.84 2.56 41.99
CA ALA A 892 -7.49 2.32 43.29
C ALA A 892 -6.48 1.77 44.30
N ASN A 893 -6.66 2.11 45.58
CA ASN A 893 -5.77 1.63 46.65
C ASN A 893 -5.91 0.11 46.82
N PRO A 894 -4.82 -0.68 46.73
CA PRO A 894 -4.86 -2.12 46.91
C PRO A 894 -5.16 -2.47 48.37
N VAL A 895 -5.93 -3.54 48.60
CA VAL A 895 -6.08 -4.13 49.94
C VAL A 895 -4.84 -4.97 50.20
N GLN A 896 -4.07 -4.64 51.25
CA GLN A 896 -2.93 -5.46 51.65
C GLN A 896 -3.40 -6.72 52.39
N GLU A 897 -2.92 -7.87 51.95
CA GLU A 897 -3.18 -9.17 52.57
C GLU A 897 -2.09 -9.44 53.62
N SER A 898 -2.47 -9.52 54.90
CA SER A 898 -1.53 -9.73 56.01
C SER A 898 -1.52 -11.15 56.56
N SER A 899 -2.57 -11.95 56.28
CA SER A 899 -2.73 -13.32 56.77
C SER A 899 -3.64 -14.13 55.83
N ILE A 900 -3.57 -15.47 55.96
CA ILE A 900 -4.46 -16.38 55.24
C ILE A 900 -5.89 -16.20 55.76
N SER A 901 -6.91 -16.29 54.90
CA SER A 901 -8.30 -16.20 55.35
C SER A 901 -8.66 -17.36 56.30
N SER A 902 -9.42 -17.06 57.36
CA SER A 902 -9.87 -18.07 58.34
C SER A 902 -10.63 -19.22 57.70
N GLY A 903 -11.39 -18.94 56.63
CA GLY A 903 -12.07 -19.94 55.82
C GLY A 903 -11.11 -20.89 55.11
N LEU A 904 -9.99 -20.39 54.58
CA LEU A 904 -8.97 -21.25 53.99
C LEU A 904 -8.22 -22.06 55.06
N GLU A 905 -7.88 -21.45 56.21
CA GLU A 905 -7.25 -22.18 57.32
C GLU A 905 -8.12 -23.33 57.84
N CYS A 906 -9.42 -23.11 58.00
CA CYS A 906 -10.37 -24.14 58.41
C CYS A 906 -10.57 -25.24 57.35
N PHE A 907 -10.45 -24.88 56.07
CA PHE A 907 -10.53 -25.81 54.95
C PHE A 907 -9.29 -26.70 54.84
N LEU A 908 -8.12 -26.17 55.19
CA LEU A 908 -6.85 -26.90 55.18
C LEU A 908 -6.69 -27.87 56.37
N LYS A 909 -7.38 -27.62 57.50
CA LYS A 909 -7.39 -28.53 58.68
C LYS A 909 -8.13 -29.85 58.39
N PRO A 910 -7.84 -30.95 59.13
CA PRO A 910 -8.44 -32.27 58.88
C PRO A 910 -9.99 -32.31 58.89
N ALA A 911 -10.63 -31.44 59.67
CA ALA A 911 -12.09 -31.32 59.72
C ALA A 911 -12.71 -30.73 58.43
N ARG A 912 -11.92 -30.01 57.62
CA ARG A 912 -12.25 -29.45 56.30
C ARG A 912 -13.59 -28.73 56.27
N SER A 913 -13.76 -27.71 57.13
CA SER A 913 -15.00 -26.93 57.17
C SER A 913 -15.06 -25.93 56.02
N THR A 914 -16.18 -25.84 55.32
CA THR A 914 -16.45 -24.85 54.27
C THR A 914 -17.34 -23.70 54.76
N ARG A 915 -17.73 -23.69 56.04
CA ARG A 915 -18.71 -22.72 56.60
C ARG A 915 -18.28 -21.26 56.49
N GLU A 916 -16.97 -21.00 56.51
CA GLU A 916 -16.40 -19.65 56.44
C GLU A 916 -15.91 -19.27 55.04
N LEU A 917 -16.13 -20.14 54.05
CA LEU A 917 -15.83 -19.84 52.65
C LEU A 917 -17.03 -19.18 51.98
N LEU A 918 -16.76 -18.28 51.04
CA LEU A 918 -17.80 -17.52 50.35
C LEU A 918 -18.21 -18.25 49.05
N PRO A 919 -19.49 -18.19 48.65
CA PRO A 919 -19.91 -18.71 47.35
C PRO A 919 -19.27 -17.90 46.21
N LEU A 920 -19.06 -18.52 45.05
CA LEU A 920 -18.46 -17.85 43.88
C LEU A 920 -19.18 -16.55 43.48
N ALA A 921 -20.50 -16.49 43.67
CA ALA A 921 -21.30 -15.30 43.41
C ALA A 921 -20.80 -14.05 44.17
N ALA A 922 -20.21 -14.24 45.37
CA ALA A 922 -19.69 -13.16 46.18
C ALA A 922 -18.54 -12.39 45.51
N ALA A 923 -17.81 -13.01 44.56
CA ALA A 923 -16.77 -12.33 43.76
C ALA A 923 -17.33 -11.19 42.90
N PHE A 924 -18.63 -11.22 42.60
CA PHE A 924 -19.29 -10.28 41.70
C PHE A 924 -20.11 -9.21 42.43
N GLU A 925 -20.27 -9.30 43.76
CA GLU A 925 -21.11 -8.41 44.57
C GLU A 925 -20.76 -6.92 44.42
N ALA A 926 -19.48 -6.59 44.21
CA ALA A 926 -19.01 -5.21 44.05
C ALA A 926 -18.94 -4.74 42.57
N THR A 927 -19.39 -5.56 41.63
CA THR A 927 -19.32 -5.32 40.18
C THR A 927 -20.71 -4.96 39.61
N SER A 928 -20.75 -4.41 38.40
CA SER A 928 -22.01 -4.16 37.68
C SER A 928 -22.83 -5.43 37.42
N MET A 929 -22.23 -6.61 37.55
CA MET A 929 -22.85 -7.92 37.35
C MET A 929 -23.55 -8.48 38.58
N ALA A 930 -23.44 -7.85 39.77
CA ALA A 930 -23.98 -8.36 41.03
C ALA A 930 -25.45 -8.81 40.93
N GLY A 931 -26.31 -8.00 40.32
CA GLY A 931 -27.74 -8.29 40.16
C GLY A 931 -28.09 -9.35 39.10
N GLN A 932 -27.19 -9.65 38.16
CA GLN A 932 -27.40 -10.71 37.15
C GLN A 932 -26.92 -12.08 37.63
N VAL A 933 -25.89 -12.09 38.48
CA VAL A 933 -25.23 -13.30 38.99
C VAL A 933 -26.06 -13.99 40.08
N GLU A 934 -26.75 -13.23 40.94
CA GLU A 934 -27.67 -13.81 41.96
C GLU A 934 -28.72 -14.74 41.33
N GLY A 935 -29.31 -14.36 40.18
CA GLY A 935 -30.29 -15.18 39.47
C GLY A 935 -29.69 -16.42 38.78
N MET A 936 -28.43 -16.36 38.35
CA MET A 936 -27.74 -17.46 37.66
C MET A 936 -27.30 -18.56 38.63
N PHE A 937 -26.85 -18.19 39.84
CA PHE A 937 -26.37 -19.15 40.84
C PHE A 937 -27.47 -19.63 41.80
N ALA A 938 -28.59 -18.90 41.98
CA ALA A 938 -29.73 -19.37 42.77
C ALA A 938 -30.37 -20.66 42.20
N ASN A 939 -30.28 -20.90 40.89
CA ASN A 939 -30.77 -22.12 40.23
C ASN A 939 -29.87 -23.35 40.44
N ILE A 940 -28.65 -23.17 40.96
CA ILE A 940 -27.70 -24.27 41.21
C ILE A 940 -27.87 -24.83 42.64
N SER A 941 -28.37 -24.02 43.57
CA SER A 941 -28.52 -24.41 44.99
C SER A 941 -29.83 -25.15 45.31
N SER A 942 -30.85 -25.07 44.45
CA SER A 942 -32.19 -25.64 44.69
C SER A 942 -32.40 -27.08 44.19
N SER A 943 -31.39 -27.70 43.56
CA SER A 943 -31.45 -29.08 43.07
C SER A 943 -30.80 -30.10 44.02
N THR A 944 -31.05 -29.98 45.34
CA THR A 944 -30.72 -31.02 46.32
C THR A 944 -31.98 -31.76 46.80
N SER A 945 -32.77 -32.29 45.86
CA SER A 945 -33.62 -33.45 46.16
C SER A 945 -33.87 -34.28 44.90
N LYS A 946 -33.11 -35.36 44.75
CA LYS A 946 -33.53 -36.71 44.32
C LYS A 946 -32.33 -37.47 43.75
N LYS A 947 -32.13 -38.66 44.31
CA LYS A 947 -31.12 -39.65 43.96
C LYS A 947 -31.17 -39.98 42.47
N SER A 948 -30.07 -39.75 41.75
CA SER A 948 -29.63 -40.61 40.66
C SER A 948 -28.14 -40.41 40.42
N ASP A 949 -27.40 -41.50 40.51
CA ASP A 949 -25.99 -41.60 40.13
C ASP A 949 -25.75 -41.04 38.72
N THR A 950 -25.02 -39.93 38.62
CA THR A 950 -23.84 -39.77 37.74
C THR A 950 -23.29 -38.34 37.84
N LYS A 951 -21.99 -38.25 38.20
CA LYS A 951 -21.07 -37.10 38.11
C LYS A 951 -21.32 -35.90 39.06
N SER A 952 -20.70 -36.01 40.24
CA SER A 952 -20.12 -34.94 41.07
C SER A 952 -20.36 -33.49 40.58
N SER A 953 -21.42 -32.82 41.07
CA SER A 953 -21.54 -31.38 40.91
C SER A 953 -20.46 -30.70 41.76
N TRP A 954 -19.44 -30.15 41.11
CA TRP A 954 -18.37 -29.46 41.81
C TRP A 954 -18.90 -28.19 42.47
N THR A 955 -18.63 -28.02 43.77
CA THR A 955 -18.97 -26.79 44.50
C THR A 955 -17.76 -25.87 44.51
N VAL A 956 -17.91 -24.64 44.01
CA VAL A 956 -16.82 -23.66 43.92
C VAL A 956 -17.03 -22.54 44.93
N PHE A 957 -16.05 -22.38 45.80
CA PHE A 957 -15.98 -21.33 46.80
C PHE A 957 -14.83 -20.37 46.50
N ILE A 958 -14.84 -19.21 47.15
CA ILE A 958 -13.77 -18.22 47.15
C ILE A 958 -13.40 -17.86 48.58
N THR A 959 -12.16 -17.44 48.78
CA THR A 959 -11.73 -16.85 50.05
C THR A 959 -12.13 -15.38 50.15
N SER A 960 -12.24 -14.86 51.37
CA SER A 960 -12.47 -13.43 51.60
C SER A 960 -11.34 -12.55 51.03
N ASN A 961 -10.11 -13.05 51.01
CA ASN A 961 -8.96 -12.38 50.39
C ASN A 961 -9.04 -12.38 48.85
N PHE A 962 -9.61 -13.43 48.24
CA PHE A 962 -9.87 -13.45 46.80
C PHE A 962 -10.96 -12.43 46.41
N GLN A 963 -12.00 -12.27 47.24
CA GLN A 963 -13.07 -11.29 47.01
C GLN A 963 -12.55 -9.84 47.07
N LYS A 964 -11.64 -9.52 48.00
CA LYS A 964 -11.19 -8.14 48.28
C LYS A 964 -9.86 -7.82 47.58
N THR A 965 -9.93 -7.12 46.45
CA THR A 965 -8.73 -6.72 45.67
C THR A 965 -8.33 -5.26 45.90
N VAL A 966 -9.33 -4.38 45.95
CA VAL A 966 -9.17 -2.93 46.16
C VAL A 966 -10.16 -2.45 47.21
N ALA A 967 -9.86 -1.35 47.89
CA ALA A 967 -10.70 -0.81 48.98
C ALA A 967 -11.99 -0.13 48.48
N VAL A 968 -12.51 -0.52 47.31
CA VAL A 968 -13.64 0.11 46.63
C VAL A 968 -14.92 -0.68 46.88
N LYS A 969 -16.01 0.02 47.24
CA LYS A 969 -17.31 -0.62 47.60
C LYS A 969 -18.27 -0.84 46.41
N ARG A 970 -18.06 -0.24 45.23
CA ARG A 970 -18.92 -0.34 44.02
C ARG A 970 -18.13 -0.12 42.72
N ASN A 971 -18.61 -0.65 41.59
CA ASN A 971 -17.99 -0.55 40.25
C ASN A 971 -16.56 -1.10 40.18
N ALA A 972 -16.32 -2.22 40.86
CA ALA A 972 -15.02 -2.89 40.90
C ALA A 972 -14.73 -3.74 39.64
N ASP A 973 -15.55 -3.63 38.58
CA ASP A 973 -15.42 -4.40 37.32
C ASP A 973 -13.99 -4.39 36.74
N PRO A 974 -13.25 -3.26 36.75
CA PRO A 974 -11.89 -3.23 36.21
C PRO A 974 -10.84 -3.85 37.15
N TYR A 975 -11.19 -4.13 38.41
CA TYR A 975 -10.27 -4.54 39.48
C TYR A 975 -10.56 -5.96 40.01
N MET A 976 -11.33 -6.75 39.26
CA MET A 976 -11.56 -8.16 39.60
C MET A 976 -10.26 -8.98 39.50
N LYS A 977 -9.97 -9.79 40.52
CA LYS A 977 -8.86 -10.76 40.49
C LYS A 977 -9.17 -11.87 39.49
N ALA A 978 -8.25 -12.10 38.55
CA ALA A 978 -8.28 -13.30 37.73
C ALA A 978 -7.95 -14.53 38.59
N PRO A 979 -8.76 -15.61 38.56
CA PRO A 979 -8.43 -16.84 39.27
C PRO A 979 -7.15 -17.44 38.70
N ARG A 980 -6.10 -17.54 39.53
CA ARG A 980 -4.80 -18.11 39.16
C ARG A 980 -4.49 -19.40 39.90
N TRP A 981 -5.07 -19.60 41.08
CA TRP A 981 -4.82 -20.77 41.91
C TRP A 981 -6.13 -21.26 42.49
N VAL A 982 -6.27 -22.58 42.53
CA VAL A 982 -7.42 -23.26 43.11
C VAL A 982 -6.95 -24.38 44.03
N VAL A 983 -7.50 -24.44 45.24
CA VAL A 983 -7.33 -25.58 46.15
C VAL A 983 -8.48 -26.53 45.92
N VAL A 984 -8.16 -27.78 45.58
CA VAL A 984 -9.11 -28.80 45.17
C VAL A 984 -9.13 -29.94 46.19
N ASP A 985 -10.32 -30.23 46.74
CA ASP A 985 -10.61 -31.48 47.44
C ASP A 985 -11.38 -32.41 46.48
N THR A 986 -10.68 -33.40 45.95
CA THR A 986 -11.22 -34.34 44.96
C THR A 986 -12.26 -35.30 45.55
N ASN A 987 -12.26 -35.54 46.87
CA ASN A 987 -13.22 -36.45 47.49
C ASN A 987 -14.57 -35.77 47.76
N ARG A 988 -14.54 -34.50 48.16
CA ARG A 988 -15.78 -33.70 48.38
C ARG A 988 -16.23 -32.94 47.14
N CYS A 989 -15.53 -33.09 46.01
CA CYS A 989 -15.80 -32.38 44.75
C CYS A 989 -15.92 -30.87 44.98
N CYS A 990 -14.96 -30.31 45.71
CA CYS A 990 -14.97 -28.93 46.15
C CYS A 990 -13.71 -28.21 45.67
N ALA A 991 -13.87 -26.99 45.16
CA ALA A 991 -12.80 -26.15 44.66
C ALA A 991 -12.86 -24.78 45.34
N VAL A 992 -11.73 -24.28 45.85
CA VAL A 992 -11.64 -22.99 46.52
C VAL A 992 -10.67 -22.11 45.74
N LEU A 993 -11.15 -21.00 45.18
CA LEU A 993 -10.31 -19.99 44.56
C LEU A 993 -9.63 -19.15 45.65
N VAL A 994 -8.31 -19.10 45.59
CA VAL A 994 -7.46 -18.44 46.60
C VAL A 994 -6.67 -17.30 45.96
N SER A 995 -6.26 -16.32 46.76
CA SER A 995 -5.36 -15.27 46.28
C SER A 995 -3.95 -15.81 46.00
N ASN A 996 -3.12 -15.05 45.29
CA ASN A 996 -1.71 -15.43 45.08
C ASN A 996 -0.94 -15.50 46.41
N PHE A 997 -1.22 -14.59 47.34
CA PHE A 997 -0.58 -14.57 48.67
C PHE A 997 -1.00 -15.79 49.50
N GLU A 998 -2.28 -16.17 49.46
CA GLU A 998 -2.78 -17.37 50.12
C GLU A 998 -2.19 -18.64 49.49
N ALA A 999 -2.07 -18.71 48.16
CA ALA A 999 -1.45 -19.82 47.47
C ALA A 999 0.03 -20.00 47.87
N GLU A 1000 0.79 -18.92 47.98
CA GLU A 1000 2.19 -18.97 48.38
C GLU A 1000 2.36 -19.43 49.83
N ASN A 1001 1.53 -18.95 50.75
CA ASN A 1001 1.56 -19.42 52.13
C ASN A 1001 1.09 -20.87 52.27
N CYS A 1002 0.11 -21.31 51.47
CA CYS A 1002 -0.26 -22.73 51.38
C CYS A 1002 0.95 -23.56 50.94
N MET A 1003 1.71 -23.14 49.91
CA MET A 1003 2.92 -23.85 49.49
C MET A 1003 3.99 -23.92 50.58
N ARG A 1004 4.16 -22.87 51.39
CA ARG A 1004 5.12 -22.86 52.52
C ARG A 1004 4.71 -23.81 53.66
N LEU A 1005 3.42 -23.84 54.01
CA LEU A 1005 2.90 -24.78 55.02
C LEU A 1005 3.11 -26.25 54.62
N LEU A 1006 3.27 -26.53 53.32
CA LEU A 1006 3.45 -27.87 52.76
C LEU A 1006 4.90 -28.33 52.64
N ALA A 1007 5.85 -27.38 52.68
CA ALA A 1007 7.26 -27.70 52.76
C ALA A 1007 7.67 -28.23 54.15
N LEU A 1008 6.81 -28.08 55.18
CA LEU A 1008 7.08 -28.47 56.56
C LEU A 1008 6.58 -29.88 56.95
N ASP A 1009 5.71 -30.51 56.14
CA ASP A 1009 5.10 -31.84 56.41
C ASP A 1009 5.53 -32.93 55.39
N GLY A 1010 6.77 -32.86 54.90
CA GLY A 1010 7.39 -33.94 54.10
C GLY A 1010 7.87 -35.12 54.98
N PRO A 1011 7.81 -36.37 54.49
CA PRO A 1011 8.05 -37.57 55.31
C PRO A 1011 9.49 -37.64 55.82
N LYS A 1012 9.65 -37.66 57.16
CA LYS A 1012 10.90 -38.03 57.84
C LYS A 1012 11.10 -39.55 57.74
N ALA A 1013 12.16 -39.97 57.04
CA ALA A 1013 12.78 -41.27 57.27
C ALA A 1013 13.96 -41.08 58.22
N THR A 1014 13.90 -41.74 59.37
CA THR A 1014 14.94 -41.86 60.42
C THR A 1014 15.76 -43.14 60.17
N PRO A 1015 16.82 -43.46 60.95
CA PRO A 1015 18.21 -43.26 60.56
C PRO A 1015 19.03 -44.57 60.65
N ASP A 1016 20.28 -44.57 60.21
CA ASP A 1016 21.26 -45.56 60.68
C ASP A 1016 22.52 -44.89 61.24
N HIS A 1017 22.82 -45.41 62.42
CA HIS A 1017 23.81 -45.22 63.48
C HIS A 1017 25.21 -44.60 63.28
N ASP A 1018 25.60 -43.93 64.39
CA ASP A 1018 26.89 -43.82 65.11
C ASP A 1018 28.12 -43.17 64.44
N PHE A 1019 28.75 -42.18 65.09
CA PHE A 1019 29.57 -42.29 66.31
C PHE A 1019 29.97 -40.89 66.84
N ASP A 1020 29.54 -40.62 68.08
CA ASP A 1020 30.24 -40.08 69.25
C ASP A 1020 31.31 -38.95 69.23
N GLN A 1021 31.10 -38.09 70.25
CA GLN A 1021 32.04 -37.43 71.20
C GLN A 1021 32.99 -36.36 70.63
N GLN A 1022 33.09 -35.14 71.20
CA GLN A 1022 33.15 -34.80 72.62
C GLN A 1022 32.78 -33.32 72.88
N GLU A 1023 32.14 -33.10 74.04
CA GLU A 1023 32.27 -31.96 74.98
C GLU A 1023 31.70 -30.53 74.73
N ASN A 1024 30.89 -30.13 75.75
CA ASN A 1024 30.69 -28.81 76.36
C ASN A 1024 30.05 -27.71 75.47
N GLY A 1025 29.02 -26.98 75.86
CA GLY A 1025 28.62 -26.46 77.17
C GLY A 1025 28.39 -24.96 77.01
N ASP A 1026 27.29 -24.45 77.57
CA ASP A 1026 26.95 -23.06 77.88
C ASP A 1026 26.20 -22.17 76.85
N GLU A 1027 24.92 -21.94 77.21
CA GLU A 1027 24.29 -20.66 77.53
C GLU A 1027 24.66 -19.35 76.78
N GLU A 1028 23.62 -18.79 76.16
CA GLU A 1028 23.05 -17.44 76.41
C GLU A 1028 23.84 -16.14 76.11
N LYS A 1029 23.04 -15.10 75.80
CA LYS A 1029 23.30 -13.64 75.82
C LYS A 1029 24.04 -13.04 74.61
N SER A 1030 23.47 -12.08 73.89
CA SER A 1030 23.19 -10.68 74.26
C SER A 1030 24.41 -9.90 74.74
N THR A 1031 24.86 -8.92 73.95
CA THR A 1031 25.46 -7.62 74.31
C THR A 1031 25.67 -6.89 72.97
N LYS A 1032 25.27 -5.63 72.69
CA LYS A 1032 25.43 -4.33 73.37
C LYS A 1032 26.88 -3.98 73.73
N GLY A 1033 27.43 -2.99 73.03
CA GLY A 1033 28.61 -2.19 73.39
C GLY A 1033 29.02 -1.36 72.17
N SER A 1034 28.65 -0.08 72.03
CA SER A 1034 29.14 1.12 72.74
C SER A 1034 30.33 1.77 72.03
N SER A 1035 30.27 3.12 71.96
CA SER A 1035 31.40 4.09 71.98
C SER A 1035 32.46 3.92 70.89
N ASP A 1036 32.64 4.86 69.95
CA ASP A 1036 33.43 6.09 70.09
C ASP A 1036 33.65 6.62 68.66
N VAL A 1037 33.90 7.89 68.30
CA VAL A 1037 34.14 9.14 69.00
C VAL A 1037 33.84 10.24 67.98
N SER A 1038 33.25 11.34 68.45
CA SER A 1038 33.17 12.61 67.75
C SER A 1038 34.51 13.35 67.79
N SER A 1039 35.03 13.83 66.67
CA SER A 1039 35.82 15.09 66.61
C SER A 1039 36.11 15.44 65.15
N LYS A 1040 35.50 16.46 64.54
CA LYS A 1040 35.69 17.92 64.69
C LYS A 1040 36.92 18.47 63.98
N LYS A 1041 36.63 19.53 63.20
CA LYS A 1041 37.47 20.69 62.81
C LYS A 1041 38.52 20.38 61.73
N LYS A 1042 38.90 21.28 60.84
CA LYS A 1042 38.63 22.69 60.48
C LYS A 1042 39.43 22.88 59.17
N ALA A 1043 39.09 23.70 58.20
CA ALA A 1043 39.32 25.15 58.11
C ALA A 1043 39.18 25.46 56.59
N GLU A 1044 38.44 26.47 56.13
CA GLU A 1044 38.71 27.93 56.16
C GLU A 1044 39.70 28.42 55.08
N LEU A 1045 39.29 29.56 54.49
CA LEU A 1045 39.98 30.50 53.56
C LEU A 1045 40.11 30.07 52.09
N SER A 1046 39.43 30.68 51.11
CA SER A 1046 39.25 32.10 50.68
C SER A 1046 40.30 32.61 49.68
N LYS A 1047 39.80 33.05 48.52
CA LYS A 1047 40.20 34.18 47.63
C LYS A 1047 39.40 34.01 46.32
N ALA A 1048 38.30 34.72 46.08
CA ALA A 1048 38.16 36.13 45.62
C ALA A 1048 38.85 36.33 44.25
N THR A 1049 38.23 36.80 43.17
CA THR A 1049 37.21 37.85 42.89
C THR A 1049 36.60 37.58 41.49
N GLY A 1050 35.47 38.11 40.99
CA GLY A 1050 34.47 39.06 41.45
C GLY A 1050 33.49 39.45 40.31
N LYS A 1051 32.38 40.11 40.72
CA LYS A 1051 31.39 40.94 39.98
C LYS A 1051 30.24 40.23 39.22
N LYS A 1052 29.00 40.31 39.77
CA LYS A 1052 27.90 41.30 39.51
C LYS A 1052 27.11 40.91 38.23
N THR A 1053 25.78 40.86 38.11
CA THR A 1053 24.68 41.64 38.74
C THR A 1053 23.32 41.05 38.29
N THR A 1054 22.38 40.92 39.24
CA THR A 1054 20.92 41.26 39.21
C THR A 1054 19.95 40.91 38.04
N ALA A 1055 18.84 40.27 38.46
CA ALA A 1055 17.42 40.63 38.25
C ALA A 1055 16.57 39.98 37.12
N PHE A 1056 15.26 39.92 37.43
CA PHE A 1056 14.05 39.53 36.69
C PHE A 1056 13.55 38.08 36.80
N SER A 1057 12.27 37.80 37.10
CA SER A 1057 11.25 38.50 37.92
C SER A 1057 10.21 37.44 38.32
N HIS A 1058 9.56 37.66 39.47
CA HIS A 1058 8.50 36.82 40.02
C HIS A 1058 7.15 36.96 39.26
N GLU A 1059 7.11 37.78 38.21
CA GLU A 1059 5.91 38.21 37.49
C GLU A 1059 5.47 37.21 36.39
N ALA A 1060 6.39 36.41 35.86
CA ALA A 1060 6.07 35.42 34.81
C ALA A 1060 5.25 34.21 35.31
N LYS A 1061 5.32 33.88 36.61
CA LYS A 1061 4.58 32.75 37.19
C LYS A 1061 3.15 33.10 37.62
N VAL A 1062 2.85 34.37 37.87
CA VAL A 1062 1.50 34.82 38.28
C VAL A 1062 0.60 35.14 37.08
N GLN A 1063 1.18 35.49 35.93
CA GLN A 1063 0.41 35.81 34.71
C GLN A 1063 -0.08 34.55 33.96
N MET A 1064 0.64 33.43 34.08
CA MET A 1064 0.27 32.15 33.46
C MET A 1064 -0.90 31.46 34.18
N MET A 1065 -1.13 31.75 35.47
CA MET A 1065 -2.28 31.24 36.23
C MET A 1065 -3.58 32.03 36.01
N LYS A 1066 -3.50 33.30 35.55
CA LYS A 1066 -4.68 34.13 35.25
C LYS A 1066 -5.29 33.88 33.86
N ILE A 1067 -4.52 33.39 32.89
CA ILE A 1067 -5.01 33.11 31.52
C ILE A 1067 -5.78 31.78 31.45
N LEU A 1068 -5.41 30.79 32.27
CA LEU A 1068 -6.09 29.49 32.35
C LEU A 1068 -7.48 29.55 33.02
N VAL A 1069 -7.77 30.60 33.80
CA VAL A 1069 -9.09 30.80 34.43
C VAL A 1069 -10.06 31.57 33.51
N ALA A 1070 -9.57 32.33 32.53
CA ALA A 1070 -10.41 33.08 31.60
C ALA A 1070 -11.01 32.23 30.46
N ALA A 1071 -10.34 31.14 30.05
CA ALA A 1071 -10.81 30.29 28.94
C ALA A 1071 -11.97 29.34 29.32
N LYS A 1072 -12.24 29.14 30.62
CA LYS A 1072 -13.31 28.23 31.09
C LYS A 1072 -14.68 28.91 31.27
N LYS A 1073 -14.77 30.23 31.13
CA LYS A 1073 -16.01 31.01 31.41
C LYS A 1073 -16.83 31.42 30.18
N ASN A 1074 -16.35 31.18 28.95
CA ASN A 1074 -17.06 31.59 27.72
C ASN A 1074 -17.79 30.45 26.98
N HIS A 1075 -17.69 29.19 27.44
CA HIS A 1075 -18.34 28.07 26.75
C HIS A 1075 -19.67 27.59 27.36
N GLU A 1076 -20.14 28.21 28.45
CA GLU A 1076 -21.39 27.84 29.14
C GLU A 1076 -22.57 28.81 28.92
N LYS A 1077 -22.47 29.81 28.01
CA LYS A 1077 -23.51 30.85 27.87
C LYS A 1077 -24.38 30.85 26.62
N ASP A 1078 -24.10 30.07 25.56
CA ASP A 1078 -24.87 30.17 24.30
C ASP A 1078 -25.83 29.01 23.97
N ALA A 1079 -26.00 28.01 24.84
CA ALA A 1079 -26.93 26.89 24.58
C ALA A 1079 -28.03 26.71 25.64
N ALA A 1080 -28.48 27.81 26.26
CA ALA A 1080 -29.70 27.80 27.08
C ALA A 1080 -30.51 29.10 26.86
N LYS A 1081 -31.00 29.32 25.64
CA LYS A 1081 -32.11 30.27 25.37
C LYS A 1081 -32.81 29.98 24.05
N LYS A 1082 -33.66 28.94 24.04
CA LYS A 1082 -35.04 29.03 23.53
C LYS A 1082 -35.86 27.78 23.92
N ASN A 1083 -36.75 28.02 24.89
CA ASN A 1083 -38.10 27.48 25.15
C ASN A 1083 -38.41 26.04 24.72
N LYS A 1084 -38.80 25.09 25.59
CA LYS A 1084 -39.64 25.09 26.82
C LYS A 1084 -41.15 25.35 26.57
N ASN A 1085 -41.95 24.38 27.05
CA ASN A 1085 -43.42 24.23 27.17
C ASN A 1085 -44.09 23.48 25.99
N ASN A 1086 -44.81 22.35 26.17
CA ASN A 1086 -45.63 21.81 27.28
C ASN A 1086 -45.23 20.33 27.60
N LYS A 1087 -45.08 19.83 28.85
CA LYS A 1087 -46.07 19.51 29.92
C LYS A 1087 -47.26 18.66 29.38
N THR A 1088 -47.66 17.50 29.92
CA THR A 1088 -47.73 17.07 31.33
C THR A 1088 -48.12 15.57 31.46
N THR A 1089 -47.50 14.89 32.44
CA THR A 1089 -48.02 13.92 33.44
C THR A 1089 -48.59 12.52 33.13
N ALA A 1090 -48.11 11.61 34.02
CA ALA A 1090 -48.75 10.44 34.64
C ALA A 1090 -48.75 9.12 33.85
N ALA A 1091 -48.61 7.92 34.43
CA ALA A 1091 -48.16 7.40 35.73
C ALA A 1091 -48.24 5.86 35.63
N THR A 1092 -47.51 5.14 36.49
CA THR A 1092 -47.79 3.74 36.98
C THR A 1092 -47.85 2.60 35.93
N ALA A 1093 -47.64 1.32 36.21
CA ALA A 1093 -46.99 0.50 37.23
C ALA A 1093 -47.20 -0.97 36.76
N SER A 1094 -46.32 -1.90 37.19
CA SER A 1094 -46.62 -3.34 37.37
C SER A 1094 -46.79 -4.18 36.08
N LYS A 1095 -46.66 -5.51 36.02
CA LYS A 1095 -46.05 -6.61 36.80
C LYS A 1095 -46.31 -7.87 35.94
N LEU A 1096 -45.40 -8.85 36.00
CA LEU A 1096 -45.67 -10.31 35.99
C LEU A 1096 -46.54 -10.94 34.88
N LYS A 1097 -46.02 -11.95 34.15
CA LYS A 1097 -46.10 -13.38 34.53
C LYS A 1097 -45.49 -14.31 33.47
N SER A 1098 -45.05 -15.45 33.98
CA SER A 1098 -44.49 -16.66 33.40
C SER A 1098 -45.48 -17.52 32.61
N ASN A 1099 -44.94 -18.46 31.81
CA ASN A 1099 -45.26 -19.92 31.77
C ASN A 1099 -44.60 -20.54 30.49
N SER A 1100 -43.63 -21.47 30.60
CA SER A 1100 -43.75 -22.96 30.71
C SER A 1100 -44.40 -23.61 29.47
N CYS A 1101 -44.08 -24.79 28.94
CA CYS A 1101 -43.03 -25.82 29.00
C CYS A 1101 -43.48 -26.90 27.98
N SER A 1102 -42.57 -27.58 27.28
CA SER A 1102 -42.67 -28.99 26.79
C SER A 1102 -41.51 -29.23 25.80
N THR A 1103 -40.43 -29.96 26.12
CA THR A 1103 -40.21 -31.42 26.21
C THR A 1103 -40.59 -32.22 24.96
N GLY A 1104 -39.57 -32.67 24.24
CA GLY A 1104 -39.58 -33.76 23.24
C GLY A 1104 -38.15 -34.29 23.06
N ALA A 1105 -37.98 -35.60 23.29
CA ALA A 1105 -36.74 -36.37 23.51
C ALA A 1105 -35.80 -36.46 22.28
N ALA A 1106 -34.48 -36.34 22.46
CA ALA A 1106 -33.47 -37.42 22.57
C ALA A 1106 -33.13 -38.19 21.28
N SER A 1107 -31.91 -38.01 20.78
CA SER A 1107 -31.02 -39.14 20.46
C SER A 1107 -29.55 -38.70 20.48
N SER A 1108 -28.73 -39.60 21.00
CA SER A 1108 -27.33 -39.50 21.39
C SER A 1108 -26.36 -39.70 20.23
N SER A 1109 -25.24 -38.98 20.22
CA SER A 1109 -23.93 -39.63 20.07
C SER A 1109 -22.79 -38.77 20.63
N SER A 1110 -22.11 -39.38 21.59
CA SER A 1110 -20.97 -38.89 22.35
C SER A 1110 -19.66 -39.20 21.63
N LYS A 1111 -18.75 -38.23 21.50
CA LYS A 1111 -17.30 -38.49 21.53
C LYS A 1111 -16.59 -37.43 22.37
N ALA A 1112 -15.89 -37.92 23.37
CA ALA A 1112 -15.21 -37.18 24.42
C ALA A 1112 -13.97 -36.43 23.89
N ILE A 1113 -13.71 -35.24 24.45
CA ILE A 1113 -12.40 -34.57 24.38
C ILE A 1113 -11.71 -34.79 25.72
N THR A 1114 -10.63 -35.57 25.67
CA THR A 1114 -9.71 -35.83 26.78
C THR A 1114 -8.76 -34.64 26.90
N VAL A 1115 -8.84 -33.87 27.99
CA VAL A 1115 -7.85 -32.83 28.30
C VAL A 1115 -6.68 -33.48 29.04
N ALA A 1116 -5.53 -33.57 28.38
CA ALA A 1116 -4.27 -33.94 29.02
C ALA A 1116 -3.76 -32.74 29.83
N ALA A 1117 -3.79 -32.84 31.16
CA ALA A 1117 -3.21 -31.87 32.07
C ALA A 1117 -1.77 -32.27 32.42
N THR A 1118 -0.79 -31.59 31.84
CA THR A 1118 0.55 -31.47 32.43
C THR A 1118 0.66 -30.11 33.09
N THR A 1119 0.12 -29.99 34.30
CA THR A 1119 0.36 -28.87 35.22
C THR A 1119 0.99 -29.43 36.49
N SER A 1120 2.09 -28.82 36.94
CA SER A 1120 2.76 -29.16 38.20
C SER A 1120 1.83 -28.84 39.37
N SER A 1121 0.98 -29.79 39.77
CA SER A 1121 0.16 -29.70 40.98
C SER A 1121 1.01 -29.95 42.21
N VAL A 1122 0.91 -29.09 43.23
CA VAL A 1122 1.57 -29.31 44.53
C VAL A 1122 0.55 -29.98 45.46
N ARG A 1123 0.87 -31.18 45.95
CA ARG A 1123 0.00 -31.91 46.89
C ARG A 1123 0.03 -31.22 48.26
N VAL A 1124 -1.15 -30.87 48.74
CA VAL A 1124 -1.36 -30.23 50.06
C VAL A 1124 -1.53 -31.29 51.15
N SER A 1125 -2.09 -32.45 50.78
CA SER A 1125 -2.10 -33.70 51.56
C SER A 1125 -2.48 -34.84 50.62
N SER A 1126 -2.63 -36.08 51.09
CA SER A 1126 -3.09 -37.21 50.24
C SER A 1126 -4.45 -36.97 49.57
N LYS A 1127 -5.21 -35.93 49.98
CA LYS A 1127 -6.57 -35.66 49.50
C LYS A 1127 -6.87 -34.17 49.19
N LEU A 1128 -5.87 -33.28 49.18
CA LEU A 1128 -6.01 -31.86 48.79
C LEU A 1128 -4.88 -31.49 47.81
N CYS A 1129 -5.20 -30.79 46.73
CA CYS A 1129 -4.23 -30.36 45.72
C CYS A 1129 -4.35 -28.87 45.43
N LEU A 1130 -3.23 -28.15 45.44
CA LEU A 1130 -3.17 -26.78 44.96
C LEU A 1130 -2.79 -26.83 43.47
N VAL A 1131 -3.66 -26.30 42.62
CA VAL A 1131 -3.53 -26.37 41.16
C VAL A 1131 -3.53 -24.95 40.58
N PRO A 1132 -2.61 -24.63 39.65
CA PRO A 1132 -2.71 -23.38 38.90
C PRO A 1132 -3.93 -23.43 37.98
N PHE A 1133 -4.78 -22.42 38.05
CA PHE A 1133 -5.93 -22.25 37.19
C PHE A 1133 -5.46 -21.75 35.81
N SER A 1134 -5.63 -22.57 34.78
CA SER A 1134 -5.32 -22.20 33.39
C SER A 1134 -6.58 -21.73 32.69
N ALA A 1135 -6.55 -20.58 32.01
CA ALA A 1135 -7.71 -20.05 31.32
C ALA A 1135 -8.15 -20.97 30.18
N VAL A 1136 -9.46 -21.18 30.03
CA VAL A 1136 -10.02 -21.84 28.84
C VAL A 1136 -9.81 -20.92 27.65
N VAL A 1137 -8.98 -21.36 26.70
CA VAL A 1137 -8.79 -20.70 25.41
C VAL A 1137 -10.11 -20.78 24.65
N ARG A 1138 -10.67 -19.65 24.21
CA ARG A 1138 -11.90 -19.66 23.40
C ARG A 1138 -11.65 -20.47 22.13
N LEU A 1139 -12.67 -21.19 21.66
CA LEU A 1139 -12.64 -21.86 20.36
C LEU A 1139 -12.27 -20.82 19.29
N GLY A 1140 -11.10 -20.98 18.65
CA GLY A 1140 -10.57 -20.04 17.66
C GLY A 1140 -9.59 -18.97 18.17
N GLN A 1141 -9.31 -18.89 19.48
CA GLN A 1141 -8.22 -18.07 19.98
C GLN A 1141 -6.91 -18.85 19.83
N LYS A 1142 -6.05 -18.44 18.87
CA LYS A 1142 -4.73 -19.04 18.71
C LYS A 1142 -3.92 -18.81 20.00
N THR A 1143 -3.48 -19.91 20.63
CA THR A 1143 -2.34 -19.88 21.54
C THR A 1143 -1.18 -19.24 20.79
N TRP A 1144 -0.52 -18.27 21.42
CA TRP A 1144 0.55 -17.52 20.79
C TRP A 1144 1.66 -18.45 20.29
N ILE A 1145 1.90 -18.35 18.98
CA ILE A 1145 3.13 -18.65 18.23
C ILE A 1145 3.61 -20.11 18.32
N GLU A 1146 3.18 -20.92 17.36
CA GLU A 1146 4.11 -21.90 16.77
C GLU A 1146 5.20 -21.12 16.03
N PRO A 1147 6.49 -21.44 16.21
CA PRO A 1147 7.52 -20.86 15.37
C PRO A 1147 7.27 -21.36 13.95
N VAL A 1148 7.02 -20.43 13.04
CA VAL A 1148 7.31 -20.63 11.61
C VAL A 1148 8.73 -21.23 11.54
N PRO A 1149 9.00 -22.26 10.72
CA PRO A 1149 10.36 -22.75 10.54
C PRO A 1149 11.15 -21.66 9.80
N ILE A 1150 11.68 -20.70 10.55
CA ILE A 1150 12.64 -19.74 10.05
C ILE A 1150 13.91 -20.54 9.77
N PRO A 1151 14.54 -20.42 8.60
CA PRO A 1151 15.84 -21.02 8.38
C PRO A 1151 16.79 -20.59 9.50
N PRO A 1152 17.69 -21.48 9.95
CA PRO A 1152 18.66 -21.19 10.99
C PRO A 1152 19.36 -19.87 10.69
N SER A 1153 19.13 -18.87 11.53
CA SER A 1153 19.56 -17.50 11.27
C SER A 1153 20.19 -16.91 12.51
N ILE A 1154 21.38 -16.32 12.34
CA ILE A 1154 21.99 -15.45 13.33
C ILE A 1154 21.59 -14.04 12.95
N HIS A 1155 20.75 -13.42 13.77
CA HIS A 1155 20.42 -12.02 13.62
C HIS A 1155 21.53 -11.16 14.24
N VAL A 1156 22.60 -10.95 13.46
CA VAL A 1156 23.81 -10.21 13.88
C VAL A 1156 23.47 -8.81 14.42
N PHE A 1157 22.46 -8.14 13.85
CA PHE A 1157 22.04 -6.78 14.24
C PHE A 1157 21.21 -6.70 15.53
N GLY A 1158 20.63 -7.82 15.97
CA GLY A 1158 19.68 -7.86 17.10
C GLY A 1158 20.12 -8.74 18.25
N GLY A 1159 21.33 -9.33 18.16
CA GLY A 1159 21.83 -10.28 19.12
C GLY A 1159 20.79 -11.39 19.36
N SER A 1160 20.57 -12.26 18.39
CA SER A 1160 19.69 -13.43 18.56
C SER A 1160 20.09 -14.54 17.59
N VAL A 1161 20.11 -15.79 18.08
CA VAL A 1161 20.36 -16.99 17.25
C VAL A 1161 19.07 -17.80 17.22
N TYR A 1162 18.44 -17.86 16.06
CA TYR A 1162 17.22 -18.64 15.81
C TYR A 1162 17.60 -19.91 15.07
N ALA A 1163 17.87 -20.99 15.82
CA ALA A 1163 18.16 -22.31 15.27
C ALA A 1163 17.62 -23.41 16.20
N PRO A 1164 17.27 -24.61 15.67
CA PRO A 1164 17.01 -25.80 16.49
C PRO A 1164 18.16 -26.08 17.46
N ILE A 1165 17.87 -26.72 18.60
CA ILE A 1165 18.82 -26.89 19.72
C ILE A 1165 20.15 -27.51 19.26
N GLU A 1166 20.10 -28.53 18.41
CA GLU A 1166 21.25 -29.27 17.92
C GLU A 1166 22.14 -28.43 17.00
N LEU A 1167 21.53 -27.68 16.08
CA LEU A 1167 22.26 -26.78 15.18
C LEU A 1167 22.82 -25.56 15.93
N ARG A 1168 22.09 -25.06 16.92
CA ARG A 1168 22.54 -23.97 17.80
C ARG A 1168 23.81 -24.37 18.56
N LYS A 1169 23.88 -25.61 19.07
CA LYS A 1169 25.08 -26.15 19.71
C LYS A 1169 26.27 -26.21 18.72
N GLN A 1170 26.05 -26.65 17.48
CA GLN A 1170 27.10 -26.66 16.45
C GLN A 1170 27.59 -25.25 16.09
N MET A 1171 26.68 -24.28 16.00
CA MET A 1171 27.04 -22.88 15.74
C MET A 1171 27.86 -22.29 16.89
N PHE A 1172 27.52 -22.60 18.14
CA PHE A 1172 28.32 -22.19 19.30
C PHE A 1172 29.70 -22.85 19.32
N LEU A 1173 29.80 -24.13 18.95
CA LEU A 1173 31.10 -24.80 18.78
C LEU A 1173 31.95 -24.16 17.68
N TYR A 1174 31.37 -23.84 16.51
CA TYR A 1174 32.09 -23.17 15.42
C TYR A 1174 32.52 -21.74 15.77
N LEU A 1175 31.66 -20.97 16.45
CA LEU A 1175 31.96 -19.59 16.83
C LEU A 1175 32.86 -19.50 18.08
N GLY A 1176 33.09 -20.63 18.77
CA GLY A 1176 33.89 -20.65 19.99
C GLY A 1176 33.18 -19.98 21.17
N LEU A 1177 31.85 -20.03 21.23
CA LEU A 1177 31.04 -19.35 22.25
C LEU A 1177 30.47 -20.37 23.24
N ALA A 1178 30.50 -20.04 24.52
CA ALA A 1178 29.81 -20.75 25.60
C ALA A 1178 28.82 -19.80 26.27
N PRO A 1179 27.51 -19.86 25.96
CA PRO A 1179 26.53 -19.00 26.60
C PRO A 1179 26.33 -19.39 28.08
N ARG A 1180 26.05 -18.41 28.94
CA ARG A 1180 25.68 -18.63 30.34
C ARG A 1180 24.27 -19.25 30.39
N PRO A 1181 24.08 -20.39 31.08
CA PRO A 1181 22.75 -20.96 31.30
C PRO A 1181 21.81 -19.97 32.01
N GLN A 1182 20.51 -20.00 31.69
CA GLN A 1182 19.51 -19.16 32.36
C GLN A 1182 19.24 -19.66 33.79
N GLY A 1183 19.22 -18.75 34.76
CA GLY A 1183 19.04 -19.04 36.20
C GLY A 1183 20.37 -19.10 36.98
N ASP A 1184 20.29 -19.48 38.26
CA ASP A 1184 21.44 -19.54 39.19
C ASP A 1184 21.80 -20.97 39.63
N GLY A 1185 21.46 -21.95 38.79
CA GLY A 1185 21.74 -23.38 39.00
C GLY A 1185 23.23 -23.74 38.89
N LEU A 1186 23.54 -25.01 39.12
CA LEU A 1186 24.92 -25.55 39.10
C LEU A 1186 25.67 -25.22 37.79
N ASP A 1187 25.02 -25.34 36.64
CA ASP A 1187 25.65 -25.04 35.34
C ASP A 1187 25.96 -23.55 35.15
N ALA A 1188 25.10 -22.66 35.69
CA ALA A 1188 25.34 -21.22 35.68
C ALA A 1188 26.50 -20.85 36.61
N ARG A 1189 26.59 -21.50 37.79
CA ARG A 1189 27.71 -21.32 38.73
C ARG A 1189 29.04 -21.84 38.18
N ASP A 1190 29.02 -22.96 37.47
CA ASP A 1190 30.22 -23.50 36.80
C ASP A 1190 30.66 -22.58 35.65
N TRP A 1191 29.71 -22.04 34.90
CA TRP A 1191 29.97 -21.01 33.89
C TRP A 1191 30.58 -19.76 34.52
N ASP A 1192 30.00 -19.24 35.61
CA ASP A 1192 30.49 -18.07 36.34
C ASP A 1192 31.91 -18.31 36.88
N LYS A 1193 32.21 -19.52 37.36
CA LYS A 1193 33.55 -19.91 37.80
C LYS A 1193 34.55 -19.89 36.65
N LYS A 1194 34.18 -20.43 35.48
CA LYS A 1194 35.02 -20.40 34.26
C LYS A 1194 35.24 -18.96 33.77
N PHE A 1195 34.21 -18.14 33.78
CA PHE A 1195 34.29 -16.71 33.46
C PHE A 1195 35.22 -15.96 34.43
N ASN A 1196 35.02 -16.10 35.74
CA ASN A 1196 35.84 -15.45 36.75
C ASN A 1196 37.31 -15.92 36.73
N SER A 1197 37.57 -17.17 36.31
CA SER A 1197 38.93 -17.69 36.11
C SER A 1197 39.61 -17.21 34.82
N GLY A 1198 38.94 -16.39 34.00
CA GLY A 1198 39.47 -15.85 32.75
C GLY A 1198 39.50 -16.84 31.58
N LYS A 1199 38.85 -18.00 31.70
CA LYS A 1199 38.76 -19.01 30.62
C LYS A 1199 37.72 -18.64 29.56
N LEU A 1200 36.75 -17.81 29.93
CA LEU A 1200 35.74 -17.22 29.06
C LEU A 1200 35.93 -15.71 29.01
N GLN A 1201 35.81 -15.11 27.82
CA GLN A 1201 35.79 -13.67 27.65
C GLN A 1201 34.41 -13.09 28.02
N ARG A 1202 34.30 -11.76 28.11
CA ARG A 1202 33.09 -11.03 28.52
C ARG A 1202 31.86 -11.30 27.66
N ASP A 1203 32.08 -11.73 26.42
CA ASP A 1203 31.07 -12.13 25.44
C ASP A 1203 30.85 -13.65 25.37
N GLY A 1204 31.32 -14.39 26.37
CA GLY A 1204 31.21 -15.85 26.44
C GLY A 1204 32.14 -16.58 25.47
N PHE A 1205 33.08 -15.90 24.81
CA PHE A 1205 34.06 -16.55 23.93
C PHE A 1205 35.07 -17.39 24.72
N VAL A 1206 35.25 -18.65 24.31
CA VAL A 1206 36.19 -19.59 24.92
C VAL A 1206 37.56 -19.44 24.24
N LEU A 1207 38.56 -19.07 25.03
CA LEU A 1207 39.92 -18.92 24.52
C LEU A 1207 40.46 -20.24 23.96
N PRO A 1208 41.27 -20.23 22.89
CA PRO A 1208 41.74 -21.44 22.22
C PRO A 1208 42.31 -22.52 23.16
N LYS A 1209 43.09 -22.11 24.16
CA LYS A 1209 43.72 -22.99 25.17
C LYS A 1209 42.73 -23.69 26.12
N ASP A 1210 41.53 -23.16 26.27
CA ASP A 1210 40.50 -23.63 27.21
C ASP A 1210 39.31 -24.29 26.49
N ARG A 1211 39.42 -24.50 25.17
CA ARG A 1211 38.39 -25.13 24.33
C ARG A 1211 38.30 -26.63 24.57
N SER A 1212 37.09 -27.17 24.48
CA SER A 1212 36.89 -28.63 24.40
C SER A 1212 37.44 -29.17 23.08
N ALA A 1213 37.75 -30.47 23.01
CA ALA A 1213 38.27 -31.12 21.81
C ALA A 1213 37.37 -30.88 20.58
N ALA A 1214 36.04 -30.91 20.76
CA ALA A 1214 35.07 -30.62 19.70
C ALA A 1214 35.13 -29.16 19.22
N MET A 1215 35.38 -28.21 20.11
CA MET A 1215 35.47 -26.79 19.77
C MET A 1215 36.83 -26.45 19.14
N LEU A 1216 37.91 -27.13 19.53
CA LEU A 1216 39.22 -27.01 18.85
C LEU A 1216 39.17 -27.50 17.40
N ALA A 1217 38.40 -28.55 17.12
CA ALA A 1217 38.25 -29.08 15.77
C ALA A 1217 37.41 -28.18 14.84
N LEU A 1218 36.46 -27.43 15.39
CA LEU A 1218 35.45 -26.70 14.62
C LEU A 1218 35.61 -25.18 14.63
N CYS A 1219 36.23 -24.58 15.64
CA CYS A 1219 36.31 -23.13 15.78
C CYS A 1219 37.59 -22.54 15.14
N PRO A 1220 37.48 -21.77 14.04
CA PRO A 1220 38.65 -21.18 13.38
C PRO A 1220 39.13 -19.88 14.04
N PHE A 1221 38.35 -19.29 14.94
CA PHE A 1221 38.64 -17.96 15.48
C PHE A 1221 39.68 -18.03 16.60
N GLN A 1222 40.72 -17.20 16.55
CA GLN A 1222 41.73 -17.09 17.62
C GLN A 1222 41.32 -16.06 18.69
N SER A 1223 40.51 -15.08 18.31
CA SER A 1223 39.90 -14.05 19.15
C SER A 1223 38.40 -13.94 18.85
N THR A 1224 37.62 -13.29 19.70
CA THR A 1224 36.18 -13.17 19.47
C THR A 1224 35.87 -12.46 18.13
N PRO A 1225 35.02 -13.05 17.27
CA PRO A 1225 34.56 -12.39 16.04
C PRO A 1225 33.61 -11.22 16.34
N VAL A 1226 33.02 -11.16 17.55
CA VAL A 1226 32.07 -10.13 17.96
C VAL A 1226 32.74 -8.76 18.03
N GLU A 1227 34.00 -8.70 18.48
CA GLU A 1227 34.75 -7.45 18.56
C GLU A 1227 35.10 -6.88 17.18
N MET A 1228 35.51 -7.75 16.24
CA MET A 1228 35.76 -7.35 14.85
C MET A 1228 34.49 -6.78 14.21
N LEU A 1229 33.36 -7.45 14.40
CA LEU A 1229 32.06 -6.98 13.93
C LEU A 1229 31.68 -5.65 14.59
N SER A 1230 31.87 -5.50 15.90
CA SER A 1230 31.58 -4.24 16.60
C SER A 1230 32.47 -3.07 16.12
N ARG A 1231 33.73 -3.33 15.76
CA ARG A 1231 34.65 -2.31 15.23
C ARG A 1231 34.32 -1.93 13.78
N LEU A 1232 33.93 -2.89 12.94
CA LEU A 1232 33.54 -2.66 11.56
C LEU A 1232 32.33 -1.70 11.43
N TYR A 1233 31.49 -1.62 12.47
CA TYR A 1233 30.21 -0.90 12.45
C TYR A 1233 30.11 0.29 13.40
N ASN A 1234 31.17 0.66 14.12
CA ASN A 1234 31.16 1.75 15.10
C ASN A 1234 31.07 3.18 14.49
N THR A 1235 30.81 3.30 13.18
CA THR A 1235 30.55 4.59 12.50
C THR A 1235 29.07 4.81 12.13
N GLY A 1236 28.16 3.90 12.51
CA GLY A 1236 26.73 4.04 12.23
C GLY A 1236 25.82 3.66 13.41
N ARG A 1237 25.21 4.68 14.04
CA ARG A 1237 24.05 4.65 14.99
C ARG A 1237 24.12 3.66 16.17
N ASP A 1238 24.12 4.18 17.40
CA ASP A 1238 23.52 3.64 18.65
C ASP A 1238 23.44 2.10 18.86
N LEU A 1239 24.33 1.31 18.29
CA LEU A 1239 24.33 -0.15 18.44
C LEU A 1239 24.82 -0.57 19.82
N GLY A 1240 25.69 0.24 20.42
CA GLY A 1240 26.23 0.00 21.75
C GLY A 1240 25.15 -0.12 22.82
N THR A 1241 24.00 0.54 22.66
CA THR A 1241 22.85 0.45 23.58
C THR A 1241 21.85 -0.65 23.17
N ALA A 1242 21.67 -0.92 21.88
CA ALA A 1242 20.77 -1.96 21.39
C ALA A 1242 21.29 -3.39 21.67
N LEU A 1243 22.59 -3.63 21.51
CA LEU A 1243 23.21 -4.91 21.85
C LEU A 1243 23.13 -5.19 23.36
N ARG A 1244 23.31 -4.16 24.21
CA ARG A 1244 23.16 -4.26 25.69
C ARG A 1244 21.76 -4.71 26.12
N ALA A 1245 20.72 -4.38 25.36
CA ALA A 1245 19.33 -4.76 25.65
C ALA A 1245 18.89 -6.07 24.96
N SER A 1246 19.77 -6.72 24.20
CA SER A 1246 19.41 -7.89 23.39
C SER A 1246 19.36 -9.19 24.22
N PRO A 1247 18.50 -10.16 23.84
CA PRO A 1247 18.46 -11.48 24.46
C PRO A 1247 19.80 -12.22 24.41
N PHE A 1248 20.58 -12.06 23.34
CA PHE A 1248 21.89 -12.71 23.20
C PHE A 1248 22.95 -12.13 24.13
N ALA A 1249 22.97 -10.81 24.39
CA ALA A 1249 23.88 -10.25 25.39
C ALA A 1249 23.55 -10.75 26.82
N SER A 1250 22.25 -10.91 27.13
CA SER A 1250 21.82 -11.54 28.39
C SER A 1250 22.25 -13.01 28.48
N VAL A 1251 22.15 -13.75 27.37
CA VAL A 1251 22.57 -15.16 27.28
C VAL A 1251 24.10 -15.32 27.34
N LEU A 1252 24.88 -14.34 26.90
CA LEU A 1252 26.35 -14.35 26.99
C LEU A 1252 26.88 -13.83 28.35
N GLY A 1253 26.01 -13.39 29.26
CA GLY A 1253 26.40 -12.87 30.57
C GLY A 1253 27.05 -11.48 30.54
N CYS A 1254 26.90 -10.72 29.44
CA CYS A 1254 27.59 -9.45 29.23
C CYS A 1254 26.93 -8.28 29.99
N ALA A 1255 27.22 -8.12 31.29
CA ALA A 1255 26.93 -6.85 31.99
C ALA A 1255 28.12 -5.88 31.78
N LEU A 1256 28.15 -5.17 30.65
CA LEU A 1256 29.22 -4.20 30.36
C LEU A 1256 28.84 -2.79 30.83
N ASN A 1257 29.44 -2.34 31.94
CA ASN A 1257 29.80 -0.93 32.11
C ASN A 1257 31.06 -0.70 31.24
N PHE A 1258 30.86 -0.10 30.06
CA PHE A 1258 31.90 0.53 29.25
C PHE A 1258 31.80 2.04 29.42
#